data_AF-A0A8D3D5Y2-F1
#
_entry.id   AF-A0A8D3D5Y2-F1
#
_cell.length_a   1.000
_cell.length_b   1.000
_cell.length_c   1.000
_cell.angle_alpha   90.00
_cell.angle_beta   90.00
_cell.angle_gamma   90.00
#
_symmetry.space_group_name_H-M   'P 1'
#
loop_
_entity.id
_entity.type
_entity.pdbx_description
1 polymer ?
#
loop_
_entity_poly.entity_id
_entity_poly.type
_entity_poly.pdbx_seq_one_letter_code
_entity_poly.pdbx_strand_id
1 'polypeptide(L)'
;MDASMYWSPDPDPERTPEDRLQCGAAARMIPVNELKNLGTEQNSKLRVLKPWWDVFSEYLCIAMLMIGVFGCTLQLTQDKIACLPSHFTSPTPEAIDCSHIRTYGENETWQQTLVKPVSPIIREVFGRKNNLDIHQYVFVNHYCYEKYVHWYAKYFPYLVVIHTLIFMVASSFWFKFPGTSSKIDLFVTILVKCFDSPWTTRALSEVSEERGEEKLVSWRRNTTSKEHTERRADEEETVGLLRSSSVRSNPEKKPPESQPTPSALDKKEGEQAKALFEKVKKLRTHVEEADLLYLMYVLQTSLKVFKFLLIIIYTAVMAPNIEIVVRCYVPPELTGFDIFCCNHNKAHLFSKLAYCYMCFVGVYGLLCIYSLYWLFHRPLKVFSFEHVRLETGINDIPDVMNDFAFLLHLVDQYDALYSKRFAVFLSEVSESRLHQLNLNHEWTPKKLRNHIAKNTRNLLELQLLMLPGLPDTVFDIPEVESLKLEQVKNATIPSSVAKLNSLRELSLIYCPVKLQLPALNHLKEQLKVLHLSFENSEEVPLWMYNLHSLEELHLNGPINEVSRGATLDSLRDLRALRVLTLRSNLTKIPPSLGDLALRLQSLCIYNEGVKLQAFSSLKKLANLVSLELVGCELERIPSAVFSLNNLQELDLKDNKLTTVEEILSLQHCRRLVTLRLWYNKITYIPDHISKLHTLEVIDVSWNKLRKLPSRLFYCTKLRHVDVSHNQLTSLPPEVSVPQGLQFFSAAFNSLETLPEELFTCKKLKTLALGNNCLSNLSSNVANMAQLVRLEIKGNRLESLPVEIVDCPLLTASGLIVEDKLLDLLPSDVRSRLANS
;
A
#
# COMPACT_ATOMS: atom_id res chain seq x y z
N MET A 1 5.68 57.50 28.93
CA MET A 1 6.46 56.62 29.81
C MET A 1 7.69 56.19 29.01
N ASP A 2 8.56 57.13 28.61
CA ASP A 2 9.58 57.82 29.43
C ASP A 2 10.58 56.80 30.01
N ALA A 3 11.90 56.90 29.91
CA ALA A 3 12.82 57.85 29.28
C ALA A 3 14.25 57.29 29.36
N SER A 4 15.17 57.85 28.55
CA SER A 4 16.60 58.15 28.82
C SER A 4 17.55 57.00 29.19
N MET A 5 18.52 56.59 28.35
CA MET A 5 19.79 57.27 28.01
C MET A 5 20.53 57.89 29.21
N TYR A 6 21.65 57.26 29.64
CA TYR A 6 22.81 57.96 30.19
C TYR A 6 24.10 57.19 29.84
N TRP A 7 24.90 57.81 28.99
CA TRP A 7 26.33 57.53 28.81
C TRP A 7 27.09 58.24 29.94
N SER A 8 28.10 57.59 30.51
CA SER A 8 29.16 58.23 31.30
C SER A 8 30.50 57.83 30.69
N PRO A 9 31.35 58.79 30.28
CA PRO A 9 32.74 58.54 29.90
C PRO A 9 33.66 58.90 31.08
N ASP A 10 34.69 58.08 31.32
CA ASP A 10 35.95 58.59 31.85
C ASP A 10 37.12 57.85 31.21
N PRO A 11 38.28 58.52 31.06
CA PRO A 11 39.31 58.16 30.08
C PRO A 11 40.57 57.60 30.75
N ASP A 12 41.14 56.53 30.19
CA ASP A 12 42.54 56.18 30.47
C ASP A 12 43.47 56.88 29.46
N PRO A 13 44.48 57.65 29.93
CA PRO A 13 45.39 58.41 29.09
C PRO A 13 46.68 57.61 28.89
N GLU A 14 47.00 57.23 27.65
CA GLU A 14 48.38 57.06 27.18
C GLU A 14 48.39 56.64 25.71
N ARG A 15 48.47 57.62 24.80
CA ARG A 15 49.08 57.43 23.47
C ARG A 15 49.62 58.76 22.95
N THR A 16 50.89 58.71 22.58
CA THR A 16 51.76 59.78 22.10
C THR A 16 51.37 60.30 20.71
N PRO A 17 51.82 61.51 20.32
CA PRO A 17 51.32 62.24 19.15
C PRO A 17 52.08 61.89 17.85
N GLU A 18 52.05 60.62 17.44
CA GLU A 18 52.58 60.20 16.12
C GLU A 18 51.52 59.62 15.17
N ASP A 19 50.28 59.39 15.64
CA ASP A 19 49.21 58.75 14.84
C ASP A 19 48.26 59.72 14.11
N ARG A 20 48.57 61.02 14.00
CA ARG A 20 47.68 62.01 13.34
C ARG A 20 48.00 62.36 11.89
N LEU A 21 48.91 61.65 11.23
CA LEU A 21 49.26 61.87 9.82
C LEU A 21 49.22 60.58 8.99
N GLN A 22 48.17 59.77 9.15
CA GLN A 22 47.86 58.66 8.24
C GLN A 22 46.35 58.49 8.04
N CYS A 23 45.65 59.56 7.66
CA CYS A 23 44.37 59.44 6.93
C CYS A 23 44.66 59.13 5.45
N GLY A 24 45.25 57.97 5.19
CA GLY A 24 45.21 57.31 3.89
C GLY A 24 44.21 56.17 4.00
N ALA A 25 43.12 56.23 3.24
CA ALA A 25 42.12 55.17 3.18
C ALA A 25 42.75 53.84 2.76
N ALA A 26 43.17 53.03 3.73
CA ALA A 26 43.52 51.64 3.50
C ALA A 26 42.21 50.89 3.22
N ALA A 27 41.94 50.67 1.94
CA ALA A 27 40.88 49.77 1.50
C ALA A 27 41.03 48.43 2.21
N ARG A 28 40.07 48.09 3.07
CA ARG A 28 39.95 46.75 3.67
C ARG A 28 39.79 45.76 2.52
N MET A 29 40.87 45.05 2.17
CA MET A 29 40.84 43.98 1.16
C MET A 29 40.02 42.82 1.71
N ILE A 30 38.96 42.43 0.99
CA ILE A 30 38.15 41.25 1.33
C ILE A 30 39.00 40.00 1.03
N PRO A 31 39.30 39.14 2.02
CA PRO A 31 40.06 37.92 1.79
C PRO A 31 39.23 36.94 0.94
N VAL A 32 39.88 36.27 -0.01
CA VAL A 32 39.27 35.29 -0.93
C VAL A 32 38.48 34.19 -0.20
N ASN A 33 38.85 33.88 1.05
CA ASN A 33 38.14 32.92 1.91
C ASN A 33 36.69 33.35 2.27
N GLU A 34 36.42 34.65 2.41
CA GLU A 34 35.05 35.12 2.69
C GLU A 34 34.14 35.00 1.45
N LEU A 35 34.69 35.23 0.25
CA LEU A 35 33.98 35.04 -1.02
C LEU A 35 33.75 33.55 -1.36
N LYS A 36 34.65 32.67 -0.93
CA LYS A 36 34.48 31.21 -1.04
C LYS A 36 33.24 30.75 -0.25
N ASN A 37 33.07 31.26 0.97
CA ASN A 37 31.95 30.88 1.85
C ASN A 37 30.56 31.22 1.26
N LEU A 38 30.42 32.28 0.46
CA LEU A 38 29.15 32.63 -0.23
C LEU A 38 28.69 31.58 -1.27
N GLY A 39 29.63 30.81 -1.83
CA GLY A 39 29.34 29.75 -2.81
C GLY A 39 29.25 28.35 -2.21
N THR A 40 29.98 28.07 -1.12
CA THR A 40 30.17 26.71 -0.59
C THR A 40 29.37 26.35 0.67
N GLU A 41 28.55 27.24 1.24
CA GLU A 41 27.51 26.84 2.23
C GLU A 41 26.35 26.08 1.55
N GLN A 42 26.67 25.04 0.78
CA GLN A 42 25.70 24.04 0.37
C GLN A 42 25.77 22.90 1.37
N ASN A 43 24.64 22.64 2.03
CA ASN A 43 24.44 21.49 2.90
C ASN A 43 25.07 20.24 2.28
N SER A 44 25.92 19.54 3.04
CA SER A 44 26.56 18.27 2.63
C SER A 44 25.58 17.25 2.04
N LYS A 45 24.30 17.35 2.42
CA LYS A 45 23.16 16.55 1.93
C LYS A 45 22.85 16.76 0.44
N LEU A 46 23.08 17.94 -0.13
CA LEU A 46 22.76 18.25 -1.54
C LEU A 46 23.83 17.75 -2.53
N ARG A 47 24.93 17.18 -2.05
CA ARG A 47 26.02 16.65 -2.88
C ARG A 47 25.56 15.53 -3.81
N VAL A 48 24.54 14.76 -3.41
CA VAL A 48 23.99 13.62 -4.16
C VAL A 48 23.37 14.03 -5.50
N LEU A 49 22.97 15.31 -5.65
CA LEU A 49 22.37 15.83 -6.89
C LEU A 49 23.36 16.50 -7.84
N LYS A 50 24.66 16.53 -7.51
CA LYS A 50 25.67 17.19 -8.33
C LYS A 50 26.47 16.16 -9.14
N PRO A 51 26.28 16.10 -10.46
CA PRO A 51 27.12 15.30 -11.33
C PRO A 51 28.55 15.86 -11.39
N TRP A 52 29.47 15.08 -11.96
CA TRP A 52 30.88 15.43 -12.03
C TRP A 52 31.15 16.75 -12.78
N TRP A 53 30.34 17.10 -13.79
CA TRP A 53 30.51 18.34 -14.55
C TRP A 53 30.17 19.59 -13.74
N ASP A 54 29.15 19.53 -12.89
CA ASP A 54 28.76 20.66 -12.02
C ASP A 54 29.83 20.89 -10.96
N VAL A 55 30.32 19.81 -10.33
CA VAL A 55 31.43 19.86 -9.38
C VAL A 55 32.67 20.49 -10.03
N PHE A 56 33.02 20.06 -11.25
CA PHE A 56 34.17 20.62 -11.95
C PHE A 56 33.96 22.10 -12.34
N SER A 57 32.74 22.47 -12.74
CA SER A 57 32.39 23.86 -13.06
C SER A 57 32.54 24.82 -11.87
N GLU A 58 32.26 24.36 -10.64
CA GLU A 58 32.44 25.13 -9.41
C GLU A 58 33.91 25.41 -9.13
N TYR A 59 34.78 24.41 -9.28
CA TYR A 59 36.23 24.59 -9.13
C TYR A 59 36.80 25.54 -10.19
N LEU A 60 36.31 25.48 -11.44
CA LEU A 60 36.70 26.42 -12.49
C LEU A 60 36.24 27.85 -12.16
N CYS A 61 35.04 28.04 -11.61
CA CYS A 61 34.58 29.35 -11.16
C CYS A 61 35.48 29.92 -10.05
N ILE A 62 35.91 29.09 -9.09
CA ILE A 62 36.84 29.49 -8.04
C ILE A 62 38.20 29.90 -8.65
N ALA A 63 38.71 29.15 -9.62
CA ALA A 63 39.96 29.50 -10.33
C ALA A 63 39.85 30.83 -11.08
N MET A 64 38.74 31.05 -11.79
CA MET A 64 38.47 32.31 -12.48
C MET A 64 38.31 33.49 -11.50
N LEU A 65 37.71 33.26 -10.33
CA LEU A 65 37.61 34.28 -9.28
C LEU A 65 38.98 34.63 -8.71
N MET A 66 39.86 33.64 -8.51
CA MET A 66 41.25 33.88 -8.10
C MET A 66 42.01 34.74 -9.12
N ILE A 67 41.83 34.47 -10.42
CA ILE A 67 42.39 35.28 -11.52
C ILE A 67 41.87 36.72 -11.45
N GLY A 68 40.56 36.91 -11.23
CA GLY A 68 39.95 38.22 -11.10
C GLY A 68 40.47 39.01 -9.90
N VAL A 69 40.49 38.40 -8.71
CA VAL A 69 40.99 39.04 -7.47
C VAL A 69 42.48 39.35 -7.59
N PHE A 70 43.28 38.44 -8.13
CA PHE A 70 44.69 38.69 -8.41
C PHE A 70 44.87 39.88 -9.37
N GLY A 71 44.10 39.94 -10.46
CA GLY A 71 44.11 41.09 -11.36
C GLY A 71 43.69 42.40 -10.68
N CYS A 72 42.68 42.38 -9.81
CA CYS A 72 42.22 43.56 -9.08
C CYS A 72 43.28 44.09 -8.12
N THR A 73 43.93 43.21 -7.36
CA THR A 73 45.01 43.59 -6.45
C THR A 73 46.18 44.22 -7.19
N LEU A 74 46.59 43.64 -8.33
CA LEU A 74 47.61 44.22 -9.19
C LEU A 74 47.21 45.56 -9.80
N GLN A 75 45.92 45.77 -10.09
CA GLN A 75 45.42 47.02 -10.66
C GLN A 75 45.37 48.17 -9.64
N LEU A 76 45.21 47.85 -8.36
CA LEU A 76 45.17 48.82 -7.27
C LEU A 76 46.56 49.33 -6.84
N THR A 77 47.66 48.70 -7.30
CA THR A 77 49.01 49.20 -6.97
C THR A 77 49.36 50.47 -7.77
N GLN A 78 50.18 51.34 -7.17
CA GLN A 78 50.34 52.75 -7.55
C GLN A 78 50.97 52.98 -8.95
N ASP A 79 51.88 52.11 -9.40
CA ASP A 79 52.55 52.28 -10.69
C ASP A 79 51.69 51.75 -11.85
N LYS A 80 50.97 52.67 -12.50
CA LYS A 80 50.05 52.35 -13.60
C LYS A 80 50.66 52.62 -14.98
N ILE A 81 51.25 53.79 -15.20
CA ILE A 81 51.84 54.15 -16.50
C ILE A 81 52.99 55.14 -16.30
N ALA A 82 54.01 55.06 -17.16
CA ALA A 82 55.11 56.02 -17.18
C ALA A 82 55.23 56.65 -18.57
N CYS A 83 55.06 57.95 -18.68
CA CYS A 83 55.05 58.71 -19.92
C CYS A 83 56.29 59.60 -20.04
N LEU A 84 56.93 59.57 -21.22
CA LEU A 84 58.05 60.44 -21.56
C LEU A 84 57.73 61.25 -22.82
N PRO A 85 58.11 62.53 -22.89
CA PRO A 85 57.86 63.36 -24.05
C PRO A 85 58.69 62.90 -25.25
N SER A 86 58.08 62.95 -26.44
CA SER A 86 58.77 62.77 -27.72
C SER A 86 59.21 64.13 -28.26
N HIS A 87 60.44 64.21 -28.76
CA HIS A 87 61.04 65.44 -29.31
C HIS A 87 60.90 65.57 -30.84
N PHE A 88 60.21 64.65 -31.49
CA PHE A 88 59.95 64.71 -32.93
C PHE A 88 58.61 65.40 -33.21
N THR A 89 58.63 66.62 -33.74
CA THR A 89 57.44 67.34 -34.22
C THR A 89 57.35 67.17 -35.74
N SER A 90 56.53 66.23 -36.21
CA SER A 90 56.17 66.06 -37.63
C SER A 90 54.77 66.63 -37.89
N PRO A 91 54.52 67.31 -39.01
CA PRO A 91 53.19 67.83 -39.38
C PRO A 91 52.16 66.73 -39.71
N THR A 92 52.55 65.45 -39.76
CA THR A 92 51.64 64.30 -39.84
C THR A 92 51.77 63.41 -38.58
N PRO A 93 50.67 63.20 -37.83
CA PRO A 93 50.69 62.49 -36.54
C PRO A 93 50.93 60.97 -36.64
N GLU A 94 51.08 60.40 -37.84
CA GLU A 94 51.33 58.97 -38.06
C GLU A 94 52.81 58.61 -38.26
N ALA A 95 53.70 59.61 -38.38
CA ALA A 95 55.11 59.39 -38.72
C ALA A 95 56.05 59.24 -37.51
N ILE A 96 55.54 59.25 -36.27
CA ILE A 96 56.37 59.18 -35.05
C ILE A 96 56.28 57.77 -34.46
N ASP A 97 57.36 57.01 -34.66
CA ASP A 97 57.44 55.63 -34.21
C ASP A 97 57.92 55.53 -32.76
N CYS A 98 56.99 55.41 -31.80
CA CYS A 98 57.32 55.03 -30.42
C CYS A 98 57.88 53.58 -30.31
N SER A 99 58.08 52.83 -31.41
CA SER A 99 58.70 51.50 -31.42
C SER A 99 60.17 51.49 -30.94
N HIS A 100 60.85 52.63 -30.89
CA HIS A 100 62.19 52.74 -30.32
C HIS A 100 62.25 52.37 -28.82
N ILE A 101 61.10 52.33 -28.12
CA ILE A 101 60.98 51.82 -26.74
C ILE A 101 60.91 50.27 -26.72
N ARG A 102 60.48 49.62 -27.82
CA ARG A 102 60.49 48.16 -27.96
C ARG A 102 61.88 47.60 -28.27
N THR A 103 62.71 48.31 -29.02
CA THR A 103 63.93 47.77 -29.66
C THR A 103 65.19 47.73 -28.80
N TYR A 104 65.16 48.24 -27.56
CA TYR A 104 66.31 48.08 -26.64
C TYR A 104 66.48 46.66 -26.08
N GLY A 105 65.59 45.72 -26.41
CA GLY A 105 65.64 44.33 -25.93
C GLY A 105 65.86 43.23 -26.97
N GLU A 106 65.86 43.51 -28.28
CA GLU A 106 65.79 42.43 -29.29
C GLU A 106 66.75 42.51 -30.50
N ASN A 107 67.73 43.42 -30.55
CA ASN A 107 68.74 43.40 -31.62
C ASN A 107 70.18 43.64 -31.11
N GLU A 108 70.78 42.61 -30.52
CA GLU A 108 72.24 42.37 -30.60
C GLU A 108 72.50 40.90 -30.98
N THR A 109 72.18 40.52 -32.21
CA THR A 109 72.85 39.39 -32.83
C THR A 109 74.21 39.86 -33.31
N TRP A 110 75.25 39.55 -32.54
CA TRP A 110 76.64 39.63 -32.99
C TRP A 110 76.84 38.69 -34.18
N GLN A 111 76.54 39.14 -35.40
CA GLN A 111 77.10 38.55 -36.60
C GLN A 111 78.59 38.89 -36.64
N GLN A 112 79.41 37.93 -36.20
CA GLN A 112 80.83 37.89 -36.49
C GLN A 112 81.02 37.84 -38.01
N THR A 113 81.31 38.97 -38.61
CA THR A 113 82.00 39.04 -39.90
C THR A 113 83.28 39.85 -39.72
N LEU A 114 84.40 39.13 -39.82
CA LEU A 114 85.76 39.65 -39.84
C LEU A 114 85.93 40.75 -40.91
N VAL A 115 85.98 42.02 -40.51
CA VAL A 115 86.79 43.07 -41.14
C VAL A 115 87.15 44.11 -40.07
N LYS A 116 88.45 44.30 -39.77
CA LYS A 116 88.93 45.44 -38.94
C LYS A 116 88.67 46.76 -39.68
N PRO A 117 88.25 47.82 -38.96
CA PRO A 117 89.15 48.98 -38.88
C PRO A 117 89.19 49.69 -37.51
N VAL A 118 90.41 50.13 -37.18
CA VAL A 118 90.85 51.38 -36.53
C VAL A 118 89.89 52.10 -35.56
N SER A 119 90.27 52.06 -34.27
CA SER A 119 89.91 52.91 -33.11
C SER A 119 88.42 53.24 -32.83
N PRO A 120 87.88 52.91 -31.64
CA PRO A 120 86.54 53.35 -31.26
C PRO A 120 86.57 54.82 -30.82
N ILE A 121 85.77 55.67 -31.48
CA ILE A 121 85.36 56.96 -30.93
C ILE A 121 84.36 56.63 -29.82
N ILE A 122 84.76 56.82 -28.56
CA ILE A 122 83.84 56.78 -27.41
C ILE A 122 82.91 57.99 -27.56
N ARG A 123 81.66 57.76 -27.95
CA ARG A 123 80.61 58.78 -27.93
C ARG A 123 79.92 58.69 -26.58
N GLU A 124 80.26 59.58 -25.65
CA GLU A 124 79.55 59.68 -24.37
C GLU A 124 78.08 60.04 -24.64
N VAL A 125 77.17 59.15 -24.22
CA VAL A 125 75.72 59.38 -24.34
C VAL A 125 75.29 60.20 -23.13
N PHE A 126 75.15 61.52 -23.30
CA PHE A 126 74.58 62.38 -22.26
C PHE A 126 73.06 62.18 -22.18
N GLY A 127 72.54 62.00 -20.96
CA GLY A 127 71.10 62.00 -20.69
C GLY A 127 70.46 63.34 -21.07
N ARG A 128 69.27 63.30 -21.68
CA ARG A 128 68.58 64.51 -22.14
C ARG A 128 67.85 65.21 -21.00
N LYS A 129 67.97 66.54 -20.94
CA LYS A 129 67.22 67.39 -19.99
C LYS A 129 65.95 67.91 -20.66
N ASN A 130 64.79 67.53 -20.14
CA ASN A 130 63.48 67.91 -20.68
C ASN A 130 62.87 69.14 -19.99
N ASN A 131 63.52 69.71 -18.96
CA ASN A 131 63.04 70.87 -18.19
C ASN A 131 61.59 70.77 -17.68
N LEU A 132 61.11 69.55 -17.41
CA LEU A 132 59.80 69.27 -16.82
C LEU A 132 59.96 68.92 -15.33
N ASP A 133 59.04 69.41 -14.50
CA ASP A 133 58.99 69.06 -13.08
C ASP A 133 58.32 67.68 -12.86
N ILE A 134 58.66 67.01 -11.75
CA ILE A 134 58.11 65.70 -11.40
C ILE A 134 56.58 65.74 -11.28
N HIS A 135 56.01 66.84 -10.78
CA HIS A 135 54.56 67.01 -10.69
C HIS A 135 53.89 67.06 -12.07
N GLN A 136 54.56 67.63 -13.08
CA GLN A 136 54.05 67.64 -14.45
C GLN A 136 54.06 66.23 -15.06
N TYR A 137 55.09 65.41 -14.77
CA TYR A 137 55.10 64.00 -15.18
C TYR A 137 53.97 63.19 -14.52
N VAL A 138 53.69 63.42 -13.23
CA VAL A 138 52.58 62.76 -12.53
C VAL A 138 51.23 63.15 -13.16
N PHE A 139 51.04 64.43 -13.50
CA PHE A 139 49.85 64.91 -14.21
C PHE A 139 49.71 64.24 -15.58
N VAL A 140 50.77 64.21 -16.39
CA VAL A 140 50.78 63.58 -17.71
C VAL A 140 50.48 62.08 -17.58
N ASN A 141 51.10 61.38 -16.64
CA ASN A 141 50.82 59.97 -16.39
C ASN A 141 49.34 59.72 -16.09
N HIS A 142 48.72 60.55 -15.24
CA HIS A 142 47.30 60.42 -14.91
C HIS A 142 46.40 60.74 -16.10
N TYR A 143 46.66 61.84 -16.80
CA TYR A 143 45.89 62.27 -17.97
C TYR A 143 45.97 61.25 -19.12
N CYS A 144 47.17 60.75 -19.42
CA CYS A 144 47.38 59.74 -20.44
C CYS A 144 46.78 58.39 -20.07
N TYR A 145 46.85 58.01 -18.78
CA TYR A 145 46.14 56.84 -18.29
C TYR A 145 44.64 56.98 -18.51
N GLU A 146 44.02 58.11 -18.15
CA GLU A 146 42.58 58.27 -18.26
C GLU A 146 42.07 58.32 -19.70
N LYS A 147 42.77 59.02 -20.59
CA LYS A 147 42.26 59.30 -21.94
C LYS A 147 42.68 58.30 -23.02
N TYR A 148 43.90 57.75 -22.93
CA TYR A 148 44.51 56.98 -24.05
C TYR A 148 44.65 55.48 -23.77
N VAL A 149 44.72 55.05 -22.50
CA VAL A 149 44.73 53.62 -22.19
C VAL A 149 43.35 53.01 -22.48
N HIS A 150 43.32 51.95 -23.27
CA HIS A 150 42.10 51.25 -23.62
C HIS A 150 41.33 50.80 -22.36
N TRP A 151 40.03 51.10 -22.31
CA TRP A 151 39.18 50.83 -21.15
C TRP A 151 39.21 49.36 -20.70
N TYR A 152 39.33 48.42 -21.65
CA TYR A 152 39.43 46.99 -21.33
C TYR A 152 40.62 46.67 -20.43
N ALA A 153 41.81 47.25 -20.70
CA ALA A 153 42.99 47.04 -19.87
C ALA A 153 42.79 47.59 -18.43
N LYS A 154 41.97 48.63 -18.28
CA LYS A 154 41.66 49.22 -16.97
C LYS A 154 40.69 48.37 -16.15
N TYR A 155 39.64 47.89 -16.81
CA TYR A 155 38.48 47.27 -16.17
C TYR A 155 38.45 45.73 -16.25
N PHE A 156 39.38 45.11 -16.98
CA PHE A 156 39.42 43.66 -17.19
C PHE A 156 39.29 42.84 -15.89
N PRO A 157 40.06 43.07 -14.82
CA PRO A 157 39.94 42.27 -13.61
C PRO A 157 38.57 42.39 -12.92
N TYR A 158 37.98 43.58 -12.93
CA TYR A 158 36.65 43.83 -12.38
C TYR A 158 35.57 43.12 -13.19
N LEU A 159 35.70 43.12 -14.52
CA LEU A 159 34.80 42.37 -15.41
C LEU A 159 34.88 40.86 -15.15
N VAL A 160 36.09 40.32 -14.94
CA VAL A 160 36.29 38.91 -14.57
C VAL A 160 35.56 38.58 -13.26
N VAL A 161 35.68 39.42 -12.23
CA VAL A 161 34.96 39.21 -10.95
C VAL A 161 33.44 39.25 -11.15
N ILE A 162 32.92 40.22 -11.91
CA ILE A 162 31.49 40.31 -12.19
C ILE A 162 30.99 39.08 -12.95
N HIS A 163 31.71 38.63 -13.98
CA HIS A 163 31.35 37.45 -14.76
C HIS A 163 31.38 36.17 -13.93
N THR A 164 32.39 36.00 -13.07
CA THR A 164 32.51 34.83 -12.19
C THR A 164 31.41 34.78 -11.14
N LEU A 165 31.04 35.92 -10.55
CA LEU A 165 29.87 36.01 -9.65
C LEU A 165 28.57 35.65 -10.36
N ILE A 166 28.36 36.10 -11.59
CA ILE A 166 27.19 35.72 -12.39
C ILE A 166 27.15 34.20 -12.61
N PHE A 167 28.28 33.57 -12.95
CA PHE A 167 28.34 32.11 -13.11
C PHE A 167 28.08 31.36 -11.81
N MET A 168 28.60 31.82 -10.67
CA MET A 168 28.34 31.21 -9.35
C MET A 168 26.87 31.30 -8.95
N VAL A 169 26.24 32.47 -9.13
CA VAL A 169 24.82 32.68 -8.82
C VAL A 169 23.94 31.85 -9.75
N ALA A 170 24.23 31.84 -11.06
CA ALA A 170 23.47 31.07 -12.04
C ALA A 170 23.53 29.56 -11.74
N SER A 171 24.66 29.03 -11.24
CA SER A 171 24.78 27.62 -10.85
C SER A 171 23.99 27.26 -9.58
N SER A 172 23.80 28.22 -8.67
CA SER A 172 23.16 28.00 -7.37
C SER A 172 21.67 28.36 -7.35
N PHE A 173 21.17 28.99 -8.40
CA PHE A 173 19.83 29.60 -8.43
C PHE A 173 18.71 28.57 -8.17
N TRP A 174 18.76 27.43 -8.86
CA TRP A 174 17.72 26.40 -8.74
C TRP A 174 17.69 25.71 -7.36
N PHE A 175 18.80 25.75 -6.59
CA PHE A 175 18.85 25.25 -5.21
C PHE A 175 18.25 26.22 -4.18
N LYS A 176 18.35 27.53 -4.43
CA LYS A 176 17.91 28.58 -3.49
C LYS A 176 16.49 29.08 -3.76
N PHE A 177 15.96 28.86 -4.97
CA PHE A 177 14.62 29.30 -5.33
C PHE A 177 13.55 28.54 -4.50
N PRO A 178 12.65 29.23 -3.75
CA PRO A 178 11.75 28.56 -2.81
C PRO A 178 10.85 27.48 -3.43
N GLY A 179 10.38 27.70 -4.66
CA GLY A 179 9.49 26.75 -5.36
C GLY A 179 10.16 25.42 -5.75
N THR A 180 11.47 25.41 -5.93
CA THR A 180 12.26 24.22 -6.28
C THR A 180 12.99 23.63 -5.08
N SER A 181 13.52 24.49 -4.20
CA SER A 181 14.31 24.11 -3.03
C SER A 181 13.54 23.17 -2.09
N SER A 182 12.28 23.46 -1.82
CA SER A 182 11.44 22.60 -0.96
C SER A 182 11.26 21.18 -1.52
N LYS A 183 11.12 21.05 -2.85
CA LYS A 183 10.97 19.74 -3.51
C LYS A 183 12.28 18.96 -3.47
N ILE A 184 13.39 19.64 -3.74
CA ILE A 184 14.73 19.03 -3.71
C ILE A 184 15.07 18.55 -2.29
N ASP A 185 14.84 19.37 -1.27
CA ASP A 185 15.16 19.01 0.12
C ASP A 185 14.31 17.84 0.63
N LEU A 186 13.02 17.84 0.29
CA LEU A 186 12.12 16.72 0.59
C LEU A 186 12.57 15.43 -0.11
N PHE A 187 12.93 15.51 -1.41
CA PHE A 187 13.43 14.38 -2.19
C PHE A 187 14.73 13.82 -1.59
N VAL A 188 15.73 14.66 -1.32
CA VAL A 188 17.01 14.25 -0.71
C VAL A 188 16.81 13.60 0.66
N THR A 189 15.97 14.21 1.50
CA THR A 189 15.71 13.69 2.85
C THR A 189 15.07 12.31 2.81
N ILE A 190 14.16 12.05 1.86
CA ILE A 190 13.55 10.74 1.69
C ILE A 190 14.54 9.76 1.07
N LEU A 191 15.32 10.17 0.07
CA LEU A 191 16.32 9.33 -0.59
C LEU A 191 17.36 8.80 0.39
N VAL A 192 17.89 9.65 1.28
CA VAL A 192 18.85 9.23 2.32
C VAL A 192 18.20 8.25 3.31
N LYS A 193 16.95 8.51 3.74
CA LYS A 193 16.24 7.58 4.64
C LYS A 193 15.94 6.23 3.98
N CYS A 194 15.63 6.23 2.69
CA CYS A 194 15.46 4.98 1.93
C CYS A 194 16.79 4.22 1.84
N PHE A 195 17.91 4.93 1.65
CA PHE A 195 19.24 4.32 1.60
C PHE A 195 19.65 3.72 2.96
N ASP A 196 19.37 4.39 4.06
CA ASP A 196 19.71 3.94 5.42
C ASP A 196 18.79 2.82 5.93
N SER A 197 17.66 2.55 5.27
CA SER A 197 16.69 1.57 5.73
C SER A 197 17.19 0.13 5.56
N PRO A 198 17.30 -0.67 6.65
CA PRO A 198 17.74 -2.07 6.59
C PRO A 198 16.75 -2.98 5.85
N TRP A 199 15.48 -2.55 5.70
CA TRP A 199 14.50 -3.23 4.87
C TRP A 199 14.97 -3.40 3.42
N THR A 200 15.61 -2.38 2.84
CA THR A 200 16.03 -2.43 1.43
C THR A 200 17.08 -3.51 1.18
N THR A 201 18.04 -3.64 2.09
CA THR A 201 19.08 -4.67 2.01
C THR A 201 18.50 -6.07 2.12
N ARG A 202 17.49 -6.26 2.97
CA ARG A 202 16.79 -7.54 3.13
C ARG A 202 15.94 -7.90 1.91
N ALA A 203 15.14 -6.95 1.41
CA ALA A 203 14.33 -7.17 0.23
C ALA A 203 15.20 -7.56 -0.98
N LEU A 204 16.38 -6.94 -1.13
CA LEU A 204 17.35 -7.28 -2.19
C LEU A 204 18.04 -8.64 -1.96
N SER A 205 18.30 -9.04 -0.72
CA SER A 205 18.89 -10.35 -0.41
C SER A 205 17.92 -11.50 -0.66
N GLU A 206 16.66 -11.35 -0.24
CA GLU A 206 15.62 -12.39 -0.41
C GLU A 206 15.40 -12.72 -1.89
N VAL A 207 15.33 -11.71 -2.77
CA VAL A 207 15.16 -11.97 -4.21
C VAL A 207 16.43 -12.53 -4.86
N SER A 208 17.61 -12.22 -4.30
CA SER A 208 18.87 -12.83 -4.76
C SER A 208 18.94 -14.33 -4.42
N GLU A 209 18.41 -14.74 -3.26
CA GLU A 209 18.30 -16.14 -2.84
C GLU A 209 17.27 -16.91 -3.69
N GLU A 210 16.07 -16.35 -3.90
CA GLU A 210 15.01 -16.94 -4.76
C GLU A 210 15.55 -17.23 -6.17
N ARG A 211 16.32 -16.30 -6.75
CA ARG A 211 16.94 -16.48 -8.08
C ARG A 211 18.09 -17.50 -8.08
N GLY A 212 18.80 -17.64 -6.95
CA GLY A 212 19.82 -18.68 -6.77
C GLY A 212 19.21 -20.08 -6.86
N GLU A 213 18.07 -20.27 -6.21
CA GLU A 213 17.29 -21.52 -6.26
C GLU A 213 16.70 -21.76 -7.66
N GLU A 214 16.13 -20.75 -8.32
CA GLU A 214 15.64 -20.87 -9.70
C GLU A 214 16.75 -21.20 -10.71
N LYS A 215 17.95 -20.61 -10.54
CA LYS A 215 19.13 -20.96 -11.35
C LYS A 215 19.58 -22.39 -11.10
N LEU A 216 19.55 -22.87 -9.85
CA LEU A 216 19.85 -24.28 -9.50
C LEU A 216 18.81 -25.26 -10.05
N VAL A 217 17.53 -24.90 -10.05
CA VAL A 217 16.43 -25.69 -10.60
C VAL A 217 16.48 -25.72 -12.14
N SER A 218 16.77 -24.59 -12.79
CA SER A 218 16.97 -24.53 -14.24
C SER A 218 18.25 -25.24 -14.69
N TRP A 219 19.35 -25.15 -13.92
CA TRP A 219 20.55 -25.96 -14.17
C TRP A 219 20.25 -27.45 -14.06
N ARG A 220 19.53 -27.88 -13.01
CA ARG A 220 19.09 -29.29 -12.87
C ARG A 220 18.23 -29.74 -14.05
N ARG A 221 17.32 -28.89 -14.53
CA ARG A 221 16.45 -29.15 -15.68
C ARG A 221 17.24 -29.23 -17.00
N ASN A 222 18.28 -28.41 -17.16
CA ASN A 222 19.16 -28.40 -18.32
C ASN A 222 20.19 -29.54 -18.33
N THR A 223 20.55 -30.10 -17.17
CA THR A 223 21.39 -31.30 -17.07
C THR A 223 20.62 -32.60 -17.34
N THR A 224 19.29 -32.60 -17.18
CA THR A 224 18.43 -33.75 -17.51
C THR A 224 17.93 -33.78 -18.96
N SER A 225 18.13 -32.71 -19.74
CA SER A 225 17.67 -32.61 -21.14
C SER A 225 18.77 -32.83 -22.19
N LYS A 226 19.95 -33.32 -21.79
CA LYS A 226 21.06 -33.62 -22.71
C LYS A 226 21.24 -35.11 -23.07
N GLU A 227 20.37 -35.99 -22.59
CA GLU A 227 20.27 -37.37 -23.05
C GLU A 227 18.88 -37.61 -23.61
N HIS A 228 18.73 -37.44 -24.93
CA HIS A 228 17.72 -38.02 -25.85
C HIS A 228 17.33 -36.99 -26.90
N THR A 229 18.12 -36.92 -27.96
CA THR A 229 17.69 -36.34 -29.24
C THR A 229 17.84 -37.42 -30.28
N GLU A 230 16.73 -38.02 -30.73
CA GLU A 230 16.56 -38.44 -32.12
C GLU A 230 15.12 -38.93 -32.41
N ARG A 231 14.53 -38.34 -33.47
CA ARG A 231 13.44 -38.81 -34.36
C ARG A 231 12.00 -38.27 -34.18
N ARG A 232 11.77 -37.25 -35.02
CA ARG A 232 10.68 -37.02 -36.02
C ARG A 232 9.23 -36.76 -35.58
N ALA A 233 8.71 -35.72 -36.22
CA ALA A 233 7.35 -35.18 -36.26
C ALA A 233 6.45 -35.96 -37.24
N ASP A 234 5.14 -36.06 -36.98
CA ASP A 234 4.06 -35.22 -37.53
C ASP A 234 2.68 -35.74 -37.04
N GLU A 235 1.63 -34.92 -37.25
CA GLU A 235 0.17 -35.16 -37.17
C GLU A 235 -0.62 -34.58 -35.97
N GLU A 236 -1.24 -33.43 -36.28
CA GLU A 236 -2.66 -33.04 -36.16
C GLU A 236 -3.38 -32.83 -34.81
N GLU A 237 -3.88 -31.59 -34.74
CA GLU A 237 -5.05 -30.98 -34.08
C GLU A 237 -6.05 -31.79 -33.21
N THR A 238 -6.40 -31.10 -32.11
CA THR A 238 -7.63 -31.13 -31.30
C THR A 238 -7.75 -32.09 -30.10
N VAL A 239 -8.34 -31.50 -29.03
CA VAL A 239 -8.88 -32.10 -27.78
C VAL A 239 -7.94 -32.12 -26.55
N GLY A 240 -8.34 -31.31 -25.55
CA GLY A 240 -8.56 -31.83 -24.19
C GLY A 240 -7.46 -31.64 -23.13
N LEU A 241 -7.86 -30.95 -22.05
CA LEU A 241 -7.67 -31.28 -20.62
C LEU A 241 -6.38 -31.99 -20.16
N LEU A 242 -5.82 -31.41 -19.08
CA LEU A 242 -5.03 -32.07 -18.03
C LEU A 242 -3.77 -32.80 -18.52
N ARG A 243 -2.60 -32.17 -18.31
CA ARG A 243 -1.36 -32.92 -18.14
C ARG A 243 -0.65 -32.55 -16.84
N SER A 244 -0.74 -33.53 -15.93
CA SER A 244 0.10 -33.75 -14.78
C SER A 244 1.59 -33.74 -15.15
N SER A 245 2.44 -33.39 -14.18
CA SER A 245 3.77 -34.02 -14.10
C SER A 245 4.05 -34.43 -12.66
N SER A 246 3.92 -35.73 -12.45
CA SER A 246 4.46 -36.48 -11.32
C SER A 246 5.98 -36.36 -11.28
N VAL A 247 6.55 -36.08 -10.11
CA VAL A 247 7.91 -36.50 -9.79
C VAL A 247 7.89 -37.15 -8.42
N ARG A 248 8.25 -38.43 -8.41
CA ARG A 248 8.46 -39.31 -7.25
C ARG A 248 9.40 -38.66 -6.25
N SER A 249 8.97 -38.63 -5.00
CA SER A 249 9.78 -38.44 -3.80
C SER A 249 10.71 -39.64 -3.55
N ASN A 250 11.97 -39.37 -3.21
CA ASN A 250 12.75 -40.28 -2.36
C ASN A 250 13.35 -39.46 -1.21
N PRO A 251 13.19 -39.89 0.07
CA PRO A 251 13.59 -39.11 1.23
C PRO A 251 14.94 -39.59 1.75
N GLU A 252 15.98 -38.76 1.66
CA GLU A 252 17.14 -38.82 2.56
C GLU A 252 18.13 -37.72 2.18
N LYS A 253 18.17 -36.64 2.97
CA LYS A 253 19.41 -35.92 3.27
C LYS A 253 19.20 -35.00 4.49
N LYS A 254 20.07 -35.21 5.47
CA LYS A 254 20.22 -34.45 6.72
C LYS A 254 20.31 -32.94 6.45
N PRO A 255 19.83 -32.09 7.39
CA PRO A 255 19.93 -30.65 7.26
C PRO A 255 21.40 -30.20 7.28
N PRO A 256 21.82 -29.26 6.43
CA PRO A 256 23.10 -28.62 6.62
C PRO A 256 23.06 -27.74 7.87
N GLU A 257 24.14 -27.83 8.63
CA GLU A 257 24.41 -27.11 9.86
C GLU A 257 24.25 -25.59 9.70
N SER A 258 23.70 -25.01 10.77
CA SER A 258 23.62 -23.61 11.15
C SER A 258 24.57 -22.64 10.43
N GLN A 259 24.00 -21.80 9.57
CA GLN A 259 24.42 -20.41 9.36
C GLN A 259 23.31 -19.48 9.88
N PRO A 260 23.67 -18.29 10.40
CA PRO A 260 22.82 -17.54 11.31
C PRO A 260 21.59 -17.00 10.58
N THR A 261 20.45 -17.06 11.26
CA THR A 261 19.20 -16.41 10.89
C THR A 261 19.46 -15.00 10.32
N PRO A 262 18.95 -14.63 9.14
CA PRO A 262 18.96 -13.23 8.74
C PRO A 262 18.17 -12.47 9.82
N SER A 263 18.79 -11.45 10.40
CA SER A 263 18.27 -10.73 11.57
C SER A 263 16.79 -10.39 11.36
N ALA A 264 15.94 -10.86 12.27
CA ALA A 264 14.54 -10.50 12.26
C ALA A 264 14.46 -8.96 12.26
N LEU A 265 13.76 -8.39 11.28
CA LEU A 265 13.56 -6.94 11.22
C LEU A 265 12.83 -6.56 12.52
N ASP A 266 13.44 -5.70 13.33
CA ASP A 266 12.82 -5.30 14.59
C ASP A 266 11.49 -4.58 14.28
N LYS A 267 10.48 -4.75 15.15
CA LYS A 267 9.17 -4.10 14.98
C LYS A 267 9.29 -2.60 14.63
N LYS A 268 10.27 -1.93 15.25
CA LYS A 268 10.57 -0.51 15.03
C LYS A 268 11.01 -0.22 13.60
N GLU A 269 11.84 -1.08 13.01
CA GLU A 269 12.32 -0.95 11.64
C GLU A 269 11.22 -1.23 10.62
N GLY A 270 10.34 -2.20 10.90
CA GLY A 270 9.18 -2.50 10.06
C GLY A 270 8.15 -1.36 10.01
N GLU A 271 7.90 -0.70 11.14
CA GLU A 271 7.05 0.49 11.20
C GLU A 271 7.70 1.70 10.52
N GLN A 272 9.02 1.87 10.67
CA GLN A 272 9.78 2.91 9.95
C GLN A 272 9.71 2.71 8.44
N ALA A 273 9.89 1.48 7.96
CA ALA A 273 9.77 1.15 6.54
C ALA A 273 8.36 1.43 6.02
N LYS A 274 7.31 1.07 6.78
CA LYS A 274 5.91 1.39 6.41
C LYS A 274 5.68 2.90 6.26
N ALA A 275 6.17 3.69 7.21
CA ALA A 275 6.08 5.14 7.14
C ALA A 275 6.89 5.74 5.96
N LEU A 276 7.96 5.07 5.53
CA LEU A 276 8.72 5.46 4.33
C LEU A 276 7.93 5.16 3.05
N PHE A 277 7.26 4.01 2.92
CA PHE A 277 6.40 3.70 1.77
C PHE A 277 5.31 4.77 1.57
N GLU A 278 4.61 5.17 2.63
CA GLU A 278 3.58 6.22 2.57
C GLU A 278 4.18 7.58 2.16
N LYS A 279 5.35 7.92 2.70
CA LYS A 279 6.06 9.17 2.34
C LYS A 279 6.54 9.16 0.89
N VAL A 280 7.03 8.04 0.38
CA VAL A 280 7.47 7.88 -1.02
C VAL A 280 6.28 8.02 -1.97
N LYS A 281 5.13 7.40 -1.66
CA LYS A 281 3.89 7.57 -2.44
C LYS A 281 3.43 9.02 -2.49
N LYS A 282 3.44 9.71 -1.34
CA LYS A 282 3.07 11.13 -1.26
C LYS A 282 4.07 12.05 -1.96
N LEU A 283 5.38 11.74 -1.85
CA LEU A 283 6.42 12.47 -2.56
C LEU A 283 6.25 12.33 -4.07
N ARG A 284 5.98 11.11 -4.54
CA ARG A 284 5.78 10.81 -5.95
C ARG A 284 4.67 11.67 -6.54
N THR A 285 3.48 11.65 -5.95
CA THR A 285 2.35 12.46 -6.46
C THR A 285 2.66 13.96 -6.41
N HIS A 286 3.26 14.45 -5.33
CA HIS A 286 3.58 15.88 -5.17
C HIS A 286 4.66 16.40 -6.12
N VAL A 287 5.59 15.55 -6.58
CA VAL A 287 6.69 15.95 -7.48
C VAL A 287 6.34 15.66 -8.95
N GLU A 288 5.61 14.59 -9.25
CA GLU A 288 5.17 14.24 -10.62
C GLU A 288 4.25 15.31 -11.24
N GLU A 289 3.48 16.05 -10.43
CA GLU A 289 2.58 17.11 -10.91
C GLU A 289 3.29 18.36 -11.47
N ALA A 290 4.62 18.45 -11.37
CA ALA A 290 5.37 19.65 -11.77
C ALA A 290 6.50 19.38 -12.76
N ASP A 291 6.80 20.41 -13.56
CA ASP A 291 7.84 20.47 -14.60
C ASP A 291 8.82 21.65 -14.39
N LEU A 292 8.77 22.28 -13.21
CA LEU A 292 9.50 23.52 -12.94
C LEU A 292 11.00 23.28 -12.80
N LEU A 293 11.40 22.16 -12.18
CA LEU A 293 12.82 21.85 -11.92
C LEU A 293 13.58 21.64 -13.22
N TYR A 294 13.04 20.80 -14.11
CA TYR A 294 13.63 20.56 -15.42
C TYR A 294 13.75 21.87 -16.22
N LEU A 295 12.68 22.67 -16.28
CA LEU A 295 12.68 23.94 -17.01
C LEU A 295 13.72 24.93 -16.46
N MET A 296 13.81 25.07 -15.14
CA MET A 296 14.81 25.94 -14.50
C MET A 296 16.24 25.47 -14.79
N TYR A 297 16.48 24.15 -14.80
CA TYR A 297 17.80 23.60 -15.10
C TYR A 297 18.21 23.78 -16.57
N VAL A 298 17.26 23.64 -17.51
CA VAL A 298 17.47 23.99 -18.93
C VAL A 298 17.82 25.47 -19.04
N LEU A 299 16.99 26.34 -18.47
CA LEU A 299 17.13 27.79 -18.60
C LEU A 299 18.46 28.30 -18.04
N GLN A 300 18.87 27.84 -16.86
CA GLN A 300 20.17 28.24 -16.29
C GLN A 300 21.34 27.77 -17.16
N THR A 301 21.26 26.56 -17.73
CA THR A 301 22.33 26.01 -18.57
C THR A 301 22.42 26.75 -19.89
N SER A 302 21.29 27.05 -20.53
CA SER A 302 21.23 27.89 -21.73
C SER A 302 21.76 29.30 -21.48
N LEU A 303 21.43 29.92 -20.33
CA LEU A 303 21.95 31.24 -19.96
C LEU A 303 23.47 31.23 -19.73
N LYS A 304 24.01 30.18 -19.11
CA LYS A 304 25.46 29.99 -18.97
C LYS A 304 26.14 29.85 -20.33
N VAL A 305 25.53 29.07 -21.24
CA VAL A 305 26.02 28.86 -22.61
C VAL A 305 26.08 30.18 -23.38
N PHE A 306 24.98 30.94 -23.36
CA PHE A 306 24.93 32.26 -23.99
C PHE A 306 25.96 33.22 -23.40
N LYS A 307 26.11 33.24 -22.06
CA LYS A 307 27.03 34.15 -21.39
C LYS A 307 28.50 33.83 -21.68
N PHE A 308 28.90 32.55 -21.75
CA PHE A 308 30.28 32.22 -22.09
C PHE A 308 30.61 32.62 -23.54
N LEU A 309 29.69 32.39 -24.49
CA LEU A 309 29.91 32.76 -25.89
C LEU A 309 30.17 34.26 -26.02
N LEU A 310 29.36 35.08 -25.34
CA LEU A 310 29.54 36.52 -25.29
C LEU A 310 30.91 36.91 -24.72
N ILE A 311 31.32 36.30 -23.59
CA ILE A 311 32.61 36.60 -22.95
C ILE A 311 33.79 36.23 -23.85
N ILE A 312 33.74 35.06 -24.49
CA ILE A 312 34.77 34.59 -25.43
C ILE A 312 34.91 35.55 -26.61
N ILE A 313 33.80 35.87 -27.28
CA ILE A 313 33.81 36.74 -28.46
C ILE A 313 34.36 38.12 -28.12
N TYR A 314 33.81 38.76 -27.08
CA TYR A 314 34.22 40.10 -26.70
C TYR A 314 35.68 40.15 -26.20
N THR A 315 36.10 39.18 -25.39
CA THR A 315 37.48 39.16 -24.88
C THR A 315 38.49 38.86 -25.99
N ALA A 316 38.16 38.00 -26.96
CA ALA A 316 39.03 37.74 -28.12
C ALA A 316 39.25 38.99 -28.97
N VAL A 317 38.23 39.85 -29.12
CA VAL A 317 38.33 41.12 -29.85
C VAL A 317 39.11 42.17 -29.06
N MET A 318 38.95 42.23 -27.73
CA MET A 318 39.54 43.30 -26.91
C MET A 318 40.93 42.99 -26.34
N ALA A 319 41.29 41.72 -26.17
CA ALA A 319 42.60 41.33 -25.61
C ALA A 319 43.81 41.79 -26.44
N PRO A 320 43.77 41.81 -27.80
CA PRO A 320 44.86 42.35 -28.61
C PRO A 320 45.09 43.85 -28.42
N ASN A 321 44.07 44.61 -28.00
CA ASN A 321 44.16 46.07 -27.79
C ASN A 321 44.94 46.43 -26.50
N ILE A 322 45.43 45.45 -25.74
CA ILE A 322 46.28 45.68 -24.57
C ILE A 322 47.73 45.85 -25.04
N GLU A 323 48.08 47.08 -25.38
CA GLU A 323 49.42 47.43 -25.85
C GLU A 323 50.35 47.84 -24.69
N ILE A 324 51.65 47.55 -24.84
CA ILE A 324 52.72 47.94 -23.90
C ILE A 324 53.03 49.43 -24.03
N VAL A 325 53.04 49.95 -25.26
CA VAL A 325 53.39 51.34 -25.55
C VAL A 325 52.12 52.05 -26.02
N VAL A 326 51.70 53.07 -25.28
CA VAL A 326 50.52 53.89 -25.59
C VAL A 326 50.98 55.27 -26.02
N ARG A 327 50.51 55.73 -27.19
CA ARG A 327 50.75 57.10 -27.67
C ARG A 327 49.72 58.04 -27.04
N CYS A 328 50.17 59.10 -26.40
CA CYS A 328 49.33 60.06 -25.71
C CYS A 328 49.55 61.48 -26.27
N TYR A 329 48.46 62.19 -26.54
CA TYR A 329 48.49 63.59 -26.96
C TYR A 329 48.02 64.48 -25.82
N VAL A 330 48.90 65.37 -25.37
CA VAL A 330 48.63 66.32 -24.28
C VAL A 330 48.61 67.72 -24.88
N PRO A 331 47.65 68.59 -24.52
CA PRO A 331 47.65 69.96 -24.99
C PRO A 331 48.97 70.67 -24.61
N PRO A 332 49.67 71.34 -25.55
CA PRO A 332 50.99 71.91 -25.33
C PRO A 332 51.01 73.04 -24.29
N GLU A 333 49.86 73.65 -24.00
CA GLU A 333 49.71 74.79 -23.09
C GLU A 333 50.15 74.50 -21.64
N LEU A 334 50.10 73.23 -21.20
CA LEU A 334 50.46 72.85 -19.82
C LEU A 334 51.89 72.32 -19.65
N THR A 335 52.46 71.70 -20.69
CA THR A 335 53.71 70.92 -20.58
C THR A 335 54.77 71.28 -21.63
N GLY A 336 54.42 72.04 -22.66
CA GLY A 336 55.33 72.41 -23.76
C GLY A 336 55.63 71.28 -24.76
N PHE A 337 55.00 70.11 -24.64
CA PHE A 337 55.16 68.97 -25.55
C PHE A 337 53.80 68.43 -26.01
N ASP A 338 53.65 68.15 -27.31
CA ASP A 338 52.40 67.65 -27.91
C ASP A 338 52.21 66.14 -27.78
N ILE A 339 53.31 65.38 -27.78
CA ILE A 339 53.30 63.92 -27.92
C ILE A 339 54.12 63.28 -26.81
N PHE A 340 53.50 62.34 -26.09
CA PHE A 340 54.13 61.52 -25.07
C PHE A 340 54.04 60.04 -25.47
N CYS A 341 55.17 59.33 -25.39
CA CYS A 341 55.18 57.87 -25.47
C CYS A 341 55.10 57.32 -24.05
N CYS A 342 54.06 56.52 -23.77
CA CYS A 342 53.80 55.98 -22.44
C CYS A 342 54.02 54.48 -22.40
N ASN A 343 54.74 53.98 -21.40
CA ASN A 343 54.89 52.56 -21.12
C ASN A 343 53.86 52.12 -20.07
N HIS A 344 52.99 51.18 -20.44
CA HIS A 344 52.06 50.53 -19.54
C HIS A 344 52.72 49.30 -18.92
N ASN A 345 53.33 49.50 -17.74
CA ASN A 345 54.19 48.51 -17.06
C ASN A 345 53.55 47.12 -16.88
N LYS A 346 52.21 47.03 -16.79
CA LYS A 346 51.47 45.78 -16.55
C LYS A 346 50.76 45.22 -17.77
N ALA A 347 50.89 45.86 -18.94
CA ALA A 347 50.21 45.43 -20.18
C ALA A 347 50.47 43.96 -20.52
N HIS A 348 51.74 43.54 -20.45
CA HIS A 348 52.13 42.16 -20.76
C HIS A 348 51.49 41.14 -19.81
N LEU A 349 51.46 41.45 -18.51
CA LEU A 349 50.85 40.58 -17.50
C LEU A 349 49.33 40.49 -17.70
N PHE A 350 48.64 41.62 -17.93
CA PHE A 350 47.19 41.61 -18.17
C PHE A 350 46.81 40.94 -19.49
N SER A 351 47.63 41.08 -20.54
CA SER A 351 47.43 40.36 -21.80
C SER A 351 47.52 38.84 -21.58
N LYS A 352 48.57 38.35 -20.91
CA LYS A 352 48.70 36.92 -20.56
C LYS A 352 47.58 36.44 -19.64
N LEU A 353 47.15 37.26 -18.68
CA LEU A 353 46.04 36.95 -17.77
C LEU A 353 44.70 36.87 -18.53
N ALA A 354 44.47 37.72 -19.53
CA ALA A 354 43.29 37.68 -20.38
C ALA A 354 43.25 36.40 -21.25
N TYR A 355 44.37 36.00 -21.87
CA TYR A 355 44.44 34.73 -22.59
C TYR A 355 44.27 33.52 -21.66
N CYS A 356 44.85 33.57 -20.46
CA CYS A 356 44.67 32.53 -19.44
C CYS A 356 43.19 32.41 -19.04
N TYR A 357 42.54 33.55 -18.75
CA TYR A 357 41.10 33.61 -18.45
C TYR A 357 40.24 33.05 -19.60
N MET A 358 40.57 33.36 -20.85
CA MET A 358 39.91 32.80 -22.03
C MET A 358 39.98 31.28 -22.09
N CYS A 359 41.13 30.68 -21.75
CA CYS A 359 41.26 29.23 -21.66
C CYS A 359 40.34 28.65 -20.58
N PHE A 360 40.30 29.25 -19.38
CA PHE A 360 39.40 28.81 -18.31
C PHE A 360 37.91 28.93 -18.68
N VAL A 361 37.51 30.05 -19.28
CA VAL A 361 36.13 30.25 -19.79
C VAL A 361 35.82 29.26 -20.92
N GLY A 362 36.78 28.95 -21.79
CA GLY A 362 36.63 27.98 -22.86
C GLY A 362 36.36 26.57 -22.32
N VAL A 363 37.15 26.10 -21.35
CA VAL A 363 36.92 24.82 -20.67
C VAL A 363 35.57 24.81 -19.95
N TYR A 364 35.21 25.88 -19.25
CA TYR A 364 33.90 26.04 -18.62
C TYR A 364 32.75 25.96 -19.63
N GLY A 365 32.90 26.62 -20.78
CA GLY A 365 31.93 26.62 -21.87
C GLY A 365 31.73 25.23 -22.49
N LEU A 366 32.82 24.47 -22.69
CA LEU A 366 32.76 23.09 -23.19
C LEU A 366 31.98 22.18 -22.23
N LEU A 367 32.16 22.33 -20.92
CA LEU A 367 31.37 21.59 -19.92
C LEU A 367 29.90 21.98 -19.95
N CYS A 368 29.60 23.28 -20.10
CA CYS A 368 28.22 23.75 -20.22
C CYS A 368 27.55 23.21 -21.50
N ILE A 369 28.26 23.20 -22.63
CA ILE A 369 27.79 22.59 -23.88
C ILE A 369 27.54 21.09 -23.68
N TYR A 370 28.46 20.37 -23.04
CA TYR A 370 28.29 18.96 -22.73
C TYR A 370 27.04 18.70 -21.87
N SER A 371 26.84 19.51 -20.82
CA SER A 371 25.65 19.39 -19.97
C SER A 371 24.35 19.68 -20.73
N LEU A 372 24.36 20.66 -21.64
CA LEU A 372 23.21 20.98 -22.49
C LEU A 372 22.94 19.86 -23.51
N TYR A 373 23.99 19.29 -24.11
CA TYR A 373 23.90 18.15 -25.01
C TYR A 373 23.32 16.93 -24.30
N TRP A 374 23.81 16.60 -23.10
CA TRP A 374 23.28 15.51 -22.28
C TRP A 374 21.78 15.70 -21.99
N LEU A 375 21.38 16.94 -21.68
CA LEU A 375 20.01 17.32 -21.37
C LEU A 375 19.03 17.09 -22.53
N PHE A 376 19.46 17.34 -23.77
CA PHE A 376 18.62 17.18 -24.97
C PHE A 376 18.73 15.81 -25.64
N HIS A 377 19.86 15.10 -25.48
CA HIS A 377 20.07 13.81 -26.14
C HIS A 377 19.33 12.66 -25.44
N ARG A 378 19.06 12.77 -24.13
CA ARG A 378 18.27 11.78 -23.40
C ARG A 378 16.89 12.34 -23.03
N PRO A 379 15.82 11.53 -23.14
CA PRO A 379 14.51 11.93 -22.64
C PRO A 379 14.50 11.91 -21.11
N LEU A 380 14.91 13.01 -20.47
CA LEU A 380 15.02 13.10 -19.01
C LEU A 380 13.68 13.26 -18.29
N LYS A 381 12.59 13.46 -19.04
CA LYS A 381 11.22 13.49 -18.50
C LYS A 381 10.67 12.10 -18.18
N VAL A 382 11.34 11.02 -18.61
CA VAL A 382 10.93 9.65 -18.32
C VAL A 382 12.12 8.91 -17.72
N PHE A 383 11.92 8.28 -16.56
CA PHE A 383 12.92 7.42 -15.93
C PHE A 383 12.37 6.00 -15.87
N SER A 384 13.01 5.08 -16.59
CA SER A 384 12.65 3.67 -16.58
C SER A 384 13.57 2.85 -15.67
N PHE A 385 12.97 1.99 -14.85
CA PHE A 385 13.70 1.09 -13.95
C PHE A 385 14.03 -0.26 -14.59
N GLU A 386 14.10 -0.34 -15.92
CA GLU A 386 14.23 -1.62 -16.65
C GLU A 386 15.45 -2.44 -16.21
N HIS A 387 16.61 -1.79 -16.06
CA HIS A 387 17.81 -2.45 -15.58
C HIS A 387 17.64 -2.98 -14.13
N VAL A 388 16.96 -2.22 -13.28
CA VAL A 388 16.67 -2.63 -11.90
C VAL A 388 15.68 -3.80 -11.88
N ARG A 389 14.64 -3.81 -12.72
CA ARG A 389 13.70 -4.94 -12.84
C ARG A 389 14.43 -6.23 -13.26
N LEU A 390 15.35 -6.15 -14.22
CA LEU A 390 16.13 -7.31 -14.71
C LEU A 390 17.12 -7.86 -13.67
N GLU A 391 17.72 -6.97 -12.88
CA GLU A 391 18.65 -7.37 -11.82
C GLU A 391 17.92 -7.90 -10.59
N THR A 392 16.91 -7.15 -10.12
CA THR A 392 16.17 -7.44 -8.88
C THR A 392 15.07 -8.47 -9.06
N GLY A 393 14.58 -8.76 -10.27
CA GLY A 393 13.46 -9.68 -10.49
C GLY A 393 12.08 -9.13 -10.07
N ILE A 394 12.02 -7.91 -9.56
CA ILE A 394 10.79 -7.22 -9.14
C ILE A 394 10.22 -6.49 -10.36
N ASN A 395 9.21 -7.07 -11.02
CA ASN A 395 8.66 -6.55 -12.27
C ASN A 395 7.59 -5.46 -12.10
N ASP A 396 7.06 -5.26 -10.89
CA ASP A 396 5.98 -4.33 -10.55
C ASP A 396 6.43 -2.90 -10.26
N ILE A 397 7.73 -2.62 -10.30
CA ILE A 397 8.26 -1.25 -10.12
C ILE A 397 7.70 -0.35 -11.23
N PRO A 398 7.03 0.77 -10.94
CA PRO A 398 6.48 1.69 -11.94
C PRO A 398 7.56 2.58 -12.58
N ASP A 399 7.36 2.97 -13.84
CA ASP A 399 8.14 4.04 -14.47
C ASP A 399 7.67 5.41 -13.97
N VAL A 400 8.60 6.36 -13.87
CA VAL A 400 8.32 7.69 -13.31
C VAL A 400 8.53 8.79 -14.34
N MET A 401 7.77 9.87 -14.20
CA MET A 401 7.68 10.97 -15.16
C MET A 401 8.10 12.34 -14.55
N ASN A 402 8.30 13.33 -15.44
CA ASN A 402 8.44 14.76 -15.15
C ASN A 402 9.63 15.09 -14.22
N ASP A 403 9.47 16.07 -13.31
CA ASP A 403 10.54 16.54 -12.41
C ASP A 403 11.13 15.41 -11.54
N PHE A 404 10.34 14.40 -11.18
CA PHE A 404 10.83 13.28 -10.39
C PHE A 404 11.77 12.36 -11.20
N ALA A 405 11.43 12.10 -12.46
CA ALA A 405 12.30 11.39 -13.38
C ALA A 405 13.63 12.15 -13.57
N PHE A 406 13.57 13.47 -13.72
CA PHE A 406 14.74 14.32 -13.87
C PHE A 406 15.67 14.23 -12.63
N LEU A 407 15.12 14.33 -11.42
CA LEU A 407 15.89 14.20 -10.18
C LEU A 407 16.54 12.82 -10.05
N LEU A 408 15.82 11.75 -10.41
CA LEU A 408 16.40 10.39 -10.40
C LEU A 408 17.51 10.22 -11.41
N HIS A 409 17.39 10.78 -12.62
CA HIS A 409 18.49 10.78 -13.60
C HIS A 409 19.74 11.49 -13.06
N LEU A 410 19.60 12.60 -12.33
CA LEU A 410 20.74 13.28 -11.71
C LEU A 410 21.40 12.43 -10.62
N VAL A 411 20.61 11.76 -9.78
CA VAL A 411 21.10 10.85 -8.74
C VAL A 411 21.79 9.62 -9.34
N ASP A 412 21.25 9.08 -10.42
CA ASP A 412 21.81 7.91 -11.10
C ASP A 412 23.20 8.20 -11.71
N GLN A 413 23.44 9.45 -12.15
CA GLN A 413 24.78 9.90 -12.56
C GLN A 413 25.76 10.08 -11.39
N TYR A 414 25.25 10.19 -10.15
CA TYR A 414 26.08 10.24 -8.96
C TYR A 414 26.43 8.82 -8.48
N ASP A 415 25.42 8.00 -8.20
CA ASP A 415 25.57 6.59 -7.83
C ASP A 415 24.25 5.81 -8.06
N ALA A 416 24.32 4.78 -8.90
CA ALA A 416 23.21 3.89 -9.24
C ALA A 416 22.69 3.07 -8.03
N LEU A 417 23.43 2.97 -6.92
CA LEU A 417 22.94 2.28 -5.72
C LEU A 417 21.75 2.99 -5.08
N TYR A 418 21.66 4.31 -5.18
CA TYR A 418 20.53 5.07 -4.67
C TYR A 418 19.25 4.74 -5.45
N SER A 419 19.32 4.73 -6.79
CA SER A 419 18.16 4.38 -7.63
C SER A 419 17.71 2.94 -7.39
N LYS A 420 18.65 1.99 -7.24
CA LYS A 420 18.35 0.57 -6.90
C LYS A 420 17.63 0.40 -5.56
N ARG A 421 18.15 1.00 -4.47
CA ARG A 421 17.51 0.89 -3.14
C ARG A 421 16.18 1.64 -3.09
N PHE A 422 16.09 2.77 -3.78
CA PHE A 422 14.86 3.55 -3.86
C PHE A 422 13.75 2.80 -4.60
N ALA A 423 14.10 2.07 -5.67
CA ALA A 423 13.14 1.32 -6.48
C ALA A 423 12.36 0.26 -5.67
N VAL A 424 12.97 -0.35 -4.64
CA VAL A 424 12.28 -1.27 -3.74
C VAL A 424 11.07 -0.59 -3.10
N PHE A 425 11.20 0.65 -2.65
CA PHE A 425 10.10 1.38 -2.01
C PHE A 425 8.98 1.82 -2.98
N LEU A 426 9.17 1.64 -4.29
CA LEU A 426 8.15 1.88 -5.30
C LEU A 426 7.35 0.61 -5.65
N SER A 427 7.77 -0.57 -5.19
CA SER A 427 7.12 -1.86 -5.49
C SER A 427 5.99 -2.19 -4.51
N GLU A 428 4.81 -2.49 -5.05
CA GLU A 428 3.64 -2.94 -4.28
C GLU A 428 3.81 -4.35 -3.73
N VAL A 429 4.54 -5.22 -4.45
CA VAL A 429 4.88 -6.58 -3.98
C VAL A 429 5.77 -6.50 -2.74
N SER A 430 6.77 -5.61 -2.75
CA SER A 430 7.65 -5.41 -1.60
C SER A 430 6.89 -4.84 -0.39
N GLU A 431 5.94 -3.93 -0.62
CA GLU A 431 5.07 -3.38 0.43
C GLU A 431 4.17 -4.47 1.03
N SER A 432 3.61 -5.34 0.18
CA SER A 432 2.80 -6.49 0.61
C SER A 432 3.62 -7.48 1.45
N ARG A 433 4.88 -7.76 1.04
CA ARG A 433 5.82 -8.58 1.81
C ARG A 433 6.14 -7.96 3.18
N LEU A 434 6.37 -6.64 3.23
CA LEU A 434 6.59 -5.93 4.50
C LEU A 434 5.37 -6.02 5.41
N HIS A 435 4.16 -5.83 4.86
CA HIS A 435 2.92 -5.97 5.63
C HIS A 435 2.74 -7.37 6.20
N GLN A 436 3.03 -8.41 5.42
CA GLN A 436 2.98 -9.80 5.89
C GLN A 436 3.96 -10.06 7.03
N LEU A 437 5.21 -9.56 6.93
CA LEU A 437 6.20 -9.70 8.01
C LEU A 437 5.81 -8.95 9.28
N ASN A 438 5.30 -7.72 9.15
CA ASN A 438 4.78 -6.96 10.28
C ASN A 438 3.60 -7.70 10.95
N LEU A 439 2.70 -8.27 10.15
CA LEU A 439 1.57 -9.06 10.63
C LEU A 439 2.06 -10.30 11.41
N ASN A 440 3.05 -11.03 10.89
CA ASN A 440 3.66 -12.18 11.57
C ASN A 440 4.30 -11.79 12.90
N HIS A 441 4.91 -10.61 13.00
CA HIS A 441 5.48 -10.10 14.25
C HIS A 441 4.38 -9.67 15.26
N GLU A 442 3.29 -9.08 14.79
CA GLU A 442 2.17 -8.66 15.66
C GLU A 442 1.37 -9.86 16.19
N TRP A 443 1.21 -10.89 15.37
CA TRP A 443 0.44 -12.09 15.67
C TRP A 443 1.36 -13.25 16.03
N THR A 444 1.92 -13.20 17.24
CA THR A 444 2.71 -14.32 17.76
C THR A 444 1.81 -15.52 18.11
N PRO A 445 2.34 -16.76 18.10
CA PRO A 445 1.55 -17.95 18.44
C PRO A 445 0.97 -17.90 19.85
N LYS A 446 1.64 -17.21 20.79
CA LYS A 446 1.11 -16.98 22.15
C LYS A 446 -0.16 -16.12 22.14
N LYS A 447 -0.14 -15.03 21.35
CA LYS A 447 -1.30 -14.15 21.21
C LYS A 447 -2.46 -14.88 20.53
N LEU A 448 -2.17 -15.64 19.47
CA LEU A 448 -3.18 -16.44 18.77
C LEU A 448 -3.83 -17.50 19.66
N ARG A 449 -3.07 -18.16 20.55
CA ARG A 449 -3.62 -19.13 21.52
C ARG A 449 -4.68 -18.52 22.45
N ASN A 450 -4.56 -17.23 22.79
CA ASN A 450 -5.58 -16.55 23.62
C ASN A 450 -6.90 -16.31 22.87
N HIS A 451 -6.88 -16.36 21.54
CA HIS A 451 -8.07 -16.18 20.68
C HIS A 451 -8.72 -17.51 20.27
N ILE A 452 -8.23 -18.65 20.77
CA ILE A 452 -8.83 -19.96 20.51
C ILE A 452 -10.02 -20.13 21.46
N ALA A 453 -11.20 -20.37 20.89
CA ALA A 453 -12.43 -20.65 21.61
C ALA A 453 -12.99 -22.01 21.20
N LYS A 454 -13.90 -22.58 22.02
CA LYS A 454 -14.64 -23.77 21.62
C LYS A 454 -15.90 -23.37 20.87
N ASN A 455 -16.07 -23.88 19.66
CA ASN A 455 -17.30 -23.71 18.89
C ASN A 455 -18.44 -24.55 19.51
N THR A 456 -19.68 -24.34 19.04
CA THR A 456 -20.89 -25.12 19.34
C THR A 456 -20.72 -26.64 19.18
N ARG A 457 -19.81 -27.08 18.30
CA ARG A 457 -19.43 -28.49 18.08
C ARG A 457 -18.32 -28.99 19.02
N ASN A 458 -17.94 -28.19 20.02
CA ASN A 458 -16.80 -28.39 20.93
C ASN A 458 -15.42 -28.47 20.25
N LEU A 459 -15.30 -28.03 19.00
CA LEU A 459 -14.04 -27.96 18.26
C LEU A 459 -13.25 -26.71 18.68
N LEU A 460 -11.92 -26.81 18.69
CA LEU A 460 -11.04 -25.66 18.92
C LEU A 460 -11.02 -24.76 17.68
N GLU A 461 -11.70 -23.63 17.77
CA GLU A 461 -11.88 -22.65 16.71
C GLU A 461 -10.97 -21.43 16.91
N LEU A 462 -10.25 -21.07 15.85
CA LEU A 462 -9.52 -19.81 15.76
C LEU A 462 -10.28 -18.86 14.84
N GLN A 463 -10.79 -17.76 15.40
CA GLN A 463 -11.48 -16.72 14.65
C GLN A 463 -10.57 -15.52 14.41
N LEU A 464 -10.33 -15.19 13.14
CA LEU A 464 -9.55 -14.03 12.71
C LEU A 464 -10.46 -13.04 12.00
N LEU A 465 -10.49 -11.81 12.50
CA LEU A 465 -11.38 -10.74 12.06
C LEU A 465 -10.56 -9.60 11.46
N MET A 466 -10.94 -9.15 10.26
CA MET A 466 -10.49 -7.87 9.69
C MET A 466 -8.96 -7.70 9.57
N LEU A 467 -8.27 -8.79 9.21
CA LEU A 467 -6.82 -8.73 8.97
C LEU A 467 -6.50 -8.31 7.52
N PRO A 468 -5.44 -7.52 7.29
CA PRO A 468 -5.00 -7.14 5.95
C PRO A 468 -4.43 -8.31 5.14
N GLY A 469 -4.07 -9.41 5.82
CA GLY A 469 -3.57 -10.66 5.26
C GLY A 469 -3.68 -11.78 6.29
N LEU A 470 -3.24 -13.00 5.94
CA LEU A 470 -3.29 -14.16 6.82
C LEU A 470 -1.90 -14.40 7.45
N PRO A 471 -1.73 -14.31 8.79
CA PRO A 471 -0.42 -14.50 9.39
C PRO A 471 0.04 -15.97 9.31
N ASP A 472 1.31 -16.18 8.98
CA ASP A 472 1.90 -17.52 8.82
C ASP A 472 2.00 -18.28 10.16
N THR A 473 2.06 -17.55 11.26
CA THR A 473 2.10 -18.06 12.64
C THR A 473 0.83 -18.82 13.03
N VAL A 474 -0.27 -18.62 12.30
CA VAL A 474 -1.53 -19.38 12.46
C VAL A 474 -1.30 -20.86 12.19
N PHE A 475 -0.47 -21.18 11.20
CA PHE A 475 -0.19 -22.55 10.79
C PHE A 475 0.77 -23.28 11.72
N ASP A 476 1.40 -22.58 12.66
CA ASP A 476 2.28 -23.17 13.68
C ASP A 476 1.52 -23.69 14.91
N ILE A 477 0.19 -23.58 14.94
CA ILE A 477 -0.66 -24.03 16.06
C ILE A 477 -1.42 -25.31 15.65
N PRO A 478 -0.85 -26.51 15.88
CA PRO A 478 -1.40 -27.78 15.38
C PRO A 478 -2.71 -28.21 16.06
N GLU A 479 -3.07 -27.55 17.16
CA GLU A 479 -4.28 -27.82 17.97
C GLU A 479 -5.56 -27.25 17.34
N VAL A 480 -5.47 -26.38 16.34
CA VAL A 480 -6.64 -25.74 15.72
C VAL A 480 -7.40 -26.76 14.87
N GLU A 481 -8.68 -26.94 15.18
CA GLU A 481 -9.58 -27.87 14.50
C GLU A 481 -10.56 -27.15 13.56
N SER A 482 -10.93 -25.89 13.89
CA SER A 482 -11.74 -25.01 13.04
C SER A 482 -11.04 -23.68 12.81
N LEU A 483 -10.95 -23.24 11.55
CA LEU A 483 -10.38 -21.94 11.20
C LEU A 483 -11.45 -21.05 10.59
N LYS A 484 -11.75 -19.92 11.23
CA LYS A 484 -12.73 -18.95 10.77
C LYS A 484 -12.06 -17.64 10.38
N LEU A 485 -12.16 -17.29 9.10
CA LEU A 485 -11.58 -16.09 8.50
C LEU A 485 -12.70 -15.15 8.07
N GLU A 486 -12.74 -13.95 8.64
CA GLU A 486 -13.74 -12.92 8.32
C GLU A 486 -13.09 -11.68 7.72
N GLN A 487 -13.51 -11.32 6.50
CA GLN A 487 -13.12 -10.12 5.76
C GLN A 487 -11.59 -9.93 5.62
N VAL A 488 -10.86 -11.03 5.39
CA VAL A 488 -9.43 -11.01 5.13
C VAL A 488 -9.19 -10.75 3.63
N LYS A 489 -8.50 -9.65 3.32
CA LYS A 489 -8.20 -9.26 1.93
C LYS A 489 -7.00 -10.05 1.39
N ASN A 490 -7.07 -10.47 0.11
CA ASN A 490 -5.97 -11.12 -0.62
C ASN A 490 -5.29 -12.29 0.11
N ALA A 491 -6.05 -13.13 0.81
CA ALA A 491 -5.50 -14.27 1.54
C ALA A 491 -4.98 -15.35 0.58
N THR A 492 -3.71 -15.69 0.72
CA THR A 492 -3.12 -16.89 0.12
C THR A 492 -2.89 -17.91 1.24
N ILE A 493 -3.40 -19.12 1.05
CA ILE A 493 -3.13 -20.21 1.99
C ILE A 493 -1.85 -20.94 1.53
N PRO A 494 -0.76 -20.89 2.32
CA PRO A 494 0.52 -21.50 1.94
C PRO A 494 0.54 -23.00 2.22
N SER A 495 1.59 -23.66 1.70
CA SER A 495 1.89 -25.08 2.00
C SER A 495 2.08 -25.38 3.49
N SER A 496 2.33 -24.36 4.32
CA SER A 496 2.45 -24.48 5.77
C SER A 496 1.17 -25.01 6.46
N VAL A 497 0.01 -24.98 5.80
CA VAL A 497 -1.21 -25.66 6.26
C VAL A 497 -1.01 -27.14 6.53
N ALA A 498 -0.03 -27.78 5.88
CA ALA A 498 0.31 -29.17 6.15
C ALA A 498 0.71 -29.44 7.62
N LYS A 499 1.12 -28.41 8.37
CA LYS A 499 1.39 -28.50 9.82
C LYS A 499 0.11 -28.67 10.65
N LEU A 500 -1.04 -28.27 10.12
CA LEU A 500 -2.35 -28.39 10.77
C LEU A 500 -2.96 -29.76 10.46
N ASN A 501 -2.57 -30.77 11.24
CA ASN A 501 -3.08 -32.13 11.10
C ASN A 501 -4.52 -32.29 11.62
N SER A 502 -4.97 -31.38 12.47
CA SER A 502 -6.26 -31.48 13.18
C SER A 502 -7.38 -30.68 12.51
N LEU A 503 -7.08 -29.93 11.44
CA LEU A 503 -8.04 -29.03 10.80
C LEU A 503 -9.15 -29.81 10.08
N ARG A 504 -10.39 -29.65 10.57
CA ARG A 504 -11.59 -30.32 10.05
C ARG A 504 -12.58 -29.35 9.44
N GLU A 505 -12.62 -28.12 9.93
CA GLU A 505 -13.59 -27.10 9.54
C GLU A 505 -12.87 -25.82 9.07
N LEU A 506 -13.32 -25.28 7.94
CA LEU A 506 -12.85 -24.02 7.38
C LEU A 506 -14.04 -23.13 7.09
N SER A 507 -14.02 -21.93 7.66
CA SER A 507 -15.07 -20.94 7.50
C SER A 507 -14.48 -19.69 6.84
N LEU A 508 -14.87 -19.41 5.61
CA LEU A 508 -14.44 -18.25 4.83
C LEU A 508 -15.62 -17.29 4.67
N ILE A 509 -15.52 -16.12 5.29
CA ILE A 509 -16.57 -15.10 5.29
C ILE A 509 -16.04 -13.85 4.59
N TYR A 510 -16.56 -13.58 3.39
CA TYR A 510 -16.15 -12.47 2.52
C TYR A 510 -14.64 -12.44 2.26
N CYS A 511 -14.07 -13.61 1.96
CA CYS A 511 -12.63 -13.83 1.80
C CYS A 511 -12.33 -14.49 0.44
N PRO A 512 -11.77 -13.76 -0.56
CA PRO A 512 -11.27 -14.39 -1.78
C PRO A 512 -9.93 -15.08 -1.48
N VAL A 513 -9.96 -16.42 -1.39
CA VAL A 513 -8.78 -17.22 -1.03
C VAL A 513 -8.16 -17.92 -2.23
N LYS A 514 -6.86 -17.70 -2.45
CA LYS A 514 -6.06 -18.48 -3.40
C LYS A 514 -5.25 -19.55 -2.66
N LEU A 515 -5.32 -20.80 -3.12
CA LEU A 515 -4.57 -21.91 -2.56
C LEU A 515 -3.32 -22.20 -3.40
N GLN A 516 -2.21 -22.50 -2.72
CA GLN A 516 -1.08 -23.18 -3.36
C GLN A 516 -1.41 -24.67 -3.56
N LEU A 517 -0.88 -25.27 -4.64
CA LEU A 517 -1.15 -26.68 -5.00
C LEU A 517 -0.85 -27.70 -3.88
N PRO A 518 0.26 -27.57 -3.10
CA PRO A 518 0.53 -28.48 -1.99
C PRO A 518 -0.48 -28.35 -0.84
N ALA A 519 -0.96 -27.14 -0.57
CA ALA A 519 -1.98 -26.90 0.45
C ALA A 519 -3.32 -27.54 0.05
N LEU A 520 -3.67 -27.50 -1.24
CA LEU A 520 -4.85 -28.17 -1.77
C LEU A 520 -4.80 -29.68 -1.54
N ASN A 521 -3.66 -30.33 -1.75
CA ASN A 521 -3.53 -31.77 -1.53
C ASN A 521 -3.76 -32.16 -0.07
N HIS A 522 -3.29 -31.35 0.88
CA HIS A 522 -3.54 -31.59 2.31
C HIS A 522 -5.01 -31.37 2.68
N LEU A 523 -5.59 -30.24 2.27
CA LEU A 523 -7.00 -29.91 2.55
C LEU A 523 -7.98 -30.91 1.92
N LYS A 524 -7.60 -31.47 0.76
CA LYS A 524 -8.38 -32.48 0.05
C LYS A 524 -8.61 -33.78 0.84
N GLU A 525 -7.73 -34.09 1.78
CA GLU A 525 -7.80 -35.31 2.59
C GLU A 525 -8.40 -35.05 3.99
N GLN A 526 -8.16 -33.86 4.57
CA GLN A 526 -8.50 -33.57 5.97
C GLN A 526 -9.80 -32.79 6.15
N LEU A 527 -10.19 -31.94 5.19
CA LEU A 527 -11.30 -31.02 5.38
C LEU A 527 -12.65 -31.76 5.29
N LYS A 528 -13.47 -31.62 6.32
CA LYS A 528 -14.80 -32.25 6.40
C LYS A 528 -15.93 -31.24 6.24
N VAL A 529 -15.75 -30.03 6.76
CA VAL A 529 -16.79 -28.99 6.81
C VAL A 529 -16.23 -27.71 6.18
N LEU A 530 -17.00 -27.14 5.25
CA LEU A 530 -16.66 -25.86 4.62
C LEU A 530 -17.86 -24.91 4.70
N HIS A 531 -17.64 -23.76 5.33
CA HIS A 531 -18.57 -22.63 5.31
C HIS A 531 -18.02 -21.54 4.42
N LEU A 532 -18.77 -21.15 3.39
CA LEU A 532 -18.45 -20.04 2.51
C LEU A 532 -19.55 -18.99 2.59
N SER A 533 -19.18 -17.74 2.84
CA SER A 533 -20.05 -16.61 2.57
C SER A 533 -19.37 -15.59 1.67
N PHE A 534 -20.10 -15.13 0.66
CA PHE A 534 -19.58 -14.28 -0.42
C PHE A 534 -20.60 -13.21 -0.81
N GLU A 535 -20.11 -12.05 -1.25
CA GLU A 535 -20.97 -10.99 -1.82
C GLU A 535 -21.17 -11.21 -3.31
N ASN A 536 -20.11 -11.63 -4.01
CA ASN A 536 -20.11 -11.83 -5.46
C ASN A 536 -19.86 -13.31 -5.80
N SER A 537 -20.52 -13.81 -6.85
CA SER A 537 -20.36 -15.20 -7.31
C SER A 537 -18.94 -15.52 -7.83
N GLU A 538 -18.17 -14.50 -8.23
CA GLU A 538 -16.77 -14.64 -8.68
C GLU A 538 -15.80 -14.98 -7.54
N GLU A 539 -16.20 -14.72 -6.29
CA GLU A 539 -15.36 -15.00 -5.11
C GLU A 539 -15.41 -16.47 -4.70
N VAL A 540 -16.30 -17.27 -5.29
CA VAL A 540 -16.42 -18.71 -4.98
C VAL A 540 -15.20 -19.45 -5.53
N PRO A 541 -14.39 -20.09 -4.66
CA PRO A 541 -13.17 -20.74 -5.10
C PRO A 541 -13.44 -22.02 -5.91
N LEU A 542 -12.88 -22.10 -7.12
CA LEU A 542 -12.97 -23.28 -7.99
C LEU A 542 -12.29 -24.53 -7.39
N TRP A 543 -11.34 -24.34 -6.48
CA TRP A 543 -10.66 -25.45 -5.82
C TRP A 543 -11.57 -26.22 -4.84
N MET A 544 -12.70 -25.64 -4.44
CA MET A 544 -13.68 -26.29 -3.57
C MET A 544 -14.16 -27.64 -4.14
N TYR A 545 -14.41 -27.71 -5.45
CA TYR A 545 -14.93 -28.91 -6.11
C TYR A 545 -13.95 -30.10 -6.08
N ASN A 546 -12.66 -29.83 -5.84
CA ASN A 546 -11.63 -30.86 -5.76
C ASN A 546 -11.53 -31.54 -4.39
N LEU A 547 -12.30 -31.10 -3.39
CA LEU A 547 -12.27 -31.63 -2.03
C LEU A 547 -13.08 -32.93 -1.93
N HIS A 548 -12.40 -34.08 -1.92
CA HIS A 548 -13.08 -35.38 -1.93
C HIS A 548 -13.56 -35.84 -0.55
N SER A 549 -12.96 -35.36 0.54
CA SER A 549 -13.32 -35.68 1.92
C SER A 549 -14.46 -34.84 2.51
N LEU A 550 -14.98 -33.86 1.75
CA LEU A 550 -15.96 -32.90 2.26
C LEU A 550 -17.32 -33.58 2.53
N GLU A 551 -17.75 -33.56 3.79
CA GLU A 551 -19.00 -34.14 4.27
C GLU A 551 -20.12 -33.07 4.35
N GLU A 552 -19.77 -31.84 4.74
CA GLU A 552 -20.73 -30.74 4.91
C GLU A 552 -20.29 -29.49 4.14
N LEU A 553 -21.22 -28.93 3.37
CA LEU A 553 -21.01 -27.69 2.62
C LEU A 553 -22.10 -26.69 2.94
N HIS A 554 -21.69 -25.49 3.38
CA HIS A 554 -22.58 -24.37 3.62
C HIS A 554 -22.19 -23.22 2.71
N LEU A 555 -23.08 -22.85 1.79
CA LEU A 555 -22.91 -21.71 0.89
C LEU A 555 -23.90 -20.61 1.28
N ASN A 556 -23.40 -19.40 1.48
CA ASN A 556 -24.19 -18.22 1.78
C ASN A 556 -23.83 -17.06 0.85
N GLY A 557 -24.75 -16.62 0.02
CA GLY A 557 -24.50 -15.53 -0.93
C GLY A 557 -25.39 -15.64 -2.17
N PRO A 558 -25.50 -14.56 -2.96
CA PRO A 558 -26.31 -14.56 -4.16
C PRO A 558 -25.64 -15.40 -5.24
N ILE A 559 -26.31 -16.48 -5.66
CA ILE A 559 -25.84 -17.33 -6.76
C ILE A 559 -26.65 -16.95 -8.01
N ASN A 560 -26.09 -16.07 -8.82
CA ASN A 560 -26.71 -15.68 -10.09
C ASN A 560 -26.59 -16.80 -11.13
N GLU A 561 -27.72 -17.27 -11.66
CA GLU A 561 -27.78 -18.30 -12.71
C GLU A 561 -27.03 -17.90 -14.00
N VAL A 562 -26.87 -16.60 -14.25
CA VAL A 562 -26.28 -16.05 -15.48
C VAL A 562 -24.75 -16.18 -15.50
N SER A 563 -24.09 -16.15 -14.34
CA SER A 563 -22.65 -16.38 -14.22
C SER A 563 -22.34 -17.88 -14.19
N ARG A 564 -22.70 -18.55 -15.28
CA ARG A 564 -22.31 -19.90 -15.73
C ARG A 564 -22.77 -21.06 -14.83
N GLY A 565 -23.46 -22.02 -15.45
CA GLY A 565 -23.69 -23.38 -14.92
C GLY A 565 -22.43 -24.09 -14.40
N ALA A 566 -21.23 -23.60 -14.70
CA ALA A 566 -19.96 -24.15 -14.21
C ALA A 566 -19.79 -24.19 -12.68
N THR A 567 -20.37 -23.28 -11.89
CA THR A 567 -20.16 -23.32 -10.42
C THR A 567 -20.93 -24.47 -9.78
N LEU A 568 -22.21 -24.63 -10.12
CA LEU A 568 -23.04 -25.67 -9.50
C LEU A 568 -23.00 -27.01 -10.25
N ASP A 569 -22.64 -27.05 -11.53
CA ASP A 569 -22.45 -28.32 -12.28
C ASP A 569 -21.26 -29.11 -11.73
N SER A 570 -20.22 -28.42 -11.25
CA SER A 570 -19.02 -29.02 -10.65
C SER A 570 -19.24 -29.59 -9.24
N LEU A 571 -20.42 -29.40 -8.62
CA LEU A 571 -20.76 -30.06 -7.35
C LEU A 571 -20.79 -31.59 -7.47
N ARG A 572 -20.93 -32.12 -8.70
CA ARG A 572 -20.86 -33.57 -8.99
C ARG A 572 -19.59 -34.24 -8.47
N ASP A 573 -18.49 -33.49 -8.38
CA ASP A 573 -17.18 -34.02 -8.01
C ASP A 573 -17.02 -34.24 -6.49
N LEU A 574 -17.93 -33.69 -5.68
CA LEU A 574 -17.96 -33.84 -4.21
C LEU A 574 -18.56 -35.19 -3.80
N ARG A 575 -17.73 -36.23 -3.84
CA ARG A 575 -18.17 -37.61 -3.60
C ARG A 575 -18.59 -37.90 -2.15
N ALA A 576 -18.10 -37.18 -1.15
CA ALA A 576 -18.39 -37.48 0.25
C ALA A 576 -19.54 -36.65 0.86
N LEU A 577 -20.19 -35.77 0.09
CA LEU A 577 -21.13 -34.79 0.61
C LEU A 577 -22.41 -35.44 1.18
N ARG A 578 -22.72 -35.14 2.45
CA ARG A 578 -23.90 -35.62 3.19
C ARG A 578 -24.86 -34.48 3.50
N VAL A 579 -24.34 -33.31 3.88
CA VAL A 579 -25.12 -32.14 4.27
C VAL A 579 -24.82 -31.01 3.31
N LEU A 580 -25.86 -30.44 2.72
CA LEU A 580 -25.76 -29.25 1.89
C LEU A 580 -26.70 -28.18 2.41
N THR A 581 -26.15 -27.03 2.77
CA THR A 581 -26.90 -25.82 3.10
C THR A 581 -26.66 -24.77 2.05
N LEU A 582 -27.73 -24.29 1.43
CA LEU A 582 -27.72 -23.20 0.46
C LEU A 582 -28.52 -22.05 1.02
N ARG A 583 -27.87 -20.91 1.26
CA ARG A 583 -28.51 -19.64 1.59
C ARG A 583 -28.27 -18.66 0.45
N SER A 584 -29.21 -18.64 -0.48
CA SER A 584 -29.06 -17.96 -1.76
C SER A 584 -30.43 -17.55 -2.30
N ASN A 585 -30.45 -16.73 -3.35
CA ASN A 585 -31.62 -16.27 -4.08
C ASN A 585 -31.97 -17.20 -5.27
N LEU A 586 -32.20 -18.49 -5.00
CA LEU A 586 -32.43 -19.50 -6.03
C LEU A 586 -33.85 -19.40 -6.63
N THR A 587 -33.94 -19.36 -7.96
CA THR A 587 -35.23 -19.49 -8.67
C THR A 587 -35.56 -20.95 -8.95
N LYS A 588 -34.55 -21.81 -9.12
CA LYS A 588 -34.68 -23.25 -9.38
C LYS A 588 -33.67 -24.06 -8.59
N ILE A 589 -34.02 -25.30 -8.28
CA ILE A 589 -33.08 -26.25 -7.69
C ILE A 589 -32.17 -26.80 -8.80
N PRO A 590 -30.85 -26.62 -8.71
CA PRO A 590 -29.91 -27.03 -9.75
C PRO A 590 -30.07 -28.52 -10.13
N PRO A 591 -30.04 -28.87 -11.43
CA PRO A 591 -30.18 -30.26 -11.87
C PRO A 591 -28.98 -31.12 -11.44
N SER A 592 -27.81 -30.50 -11.23
CA SER A 592 -26.57 -31.15 -10.75
C SER A 592 -26.70 -31.78 -9.36
N LEU A 593 -27.61 -31.27 -8.51
CA LEU A 593 -27.93 -31.92 -7.23
C LEU A 593 -28.55 -33.31 -7.42
N GLY A 594 -29.23 -33.53 -8.55
CA GLY A 594 -29.78 -34.82 -8.92
C GLY A 594 -28.72 -35.91 -9.07
N ASP A 595 -27.47 -35.54 -9.38
CA ASP A 595 -26.36 -36.50 -9.51
C ASP A 595 -25.72 -36.84 -8.15
N LEU A 596 -25.92 -36.00 -7.13
CA LEU A 596 -25.51 -36.23 -5.74
C LEU A 596 -26.54 -37.04 -4.92
N ALA A 597 -27.65 -37.41 -5.56
CA ALA A 597 -28.80 -38.07 -4.98
C ALA A 597 -28.54 -39.33 -4.14
N LEU A 598 -27.49 -40.08 -4.49
CA LEU A 598 -27.20 -41.34 -3.82
C LEU A 598 -26.66 -41.15 -2.39
N ARG A 599 -26.13 -39.97 -2.05
CA ARG A 599 -25.32 -39.77 -0.82
C ARG A 599 -25.83 -38.66 0.08
N LEU A 600 -26.53 -37.66 -0.49
CA LEU A 600 -27.04 -36.53 0.27
C LEU A 600 -28.10 -36.99 1.29
N GLN A 601 -27.87 -36.68 2.56
CA GLN A 601 -28.74 -37.03 3.68
C GLN A 601 -29.56 -35.83 4.16
N SER A 602 -28.97 -34.64 4.14
CA SER A 602 -29.65 -33.41 4.57
C SER A 602 -29.50 -32.31 3.54
N LEU A 603 -30.61 -31.70 3.16
CA LEU A 603 -30.66 -30.57 2.23
C LEU A 603 -31.42 -29.43 2.90
N CYS A 604 -30.72 -28.30 3.09
CA CYS A 604 -31.28 -27.10 3.67
C CYS A 604 -31.19 -25.96 2.64
N ILE A 605 -32.32 -25.37 2.28
CA ILE A 605 -32.38 -24.24 1.35
C ILE A 605 -33.06 -23.08 2.08
N TYR A 606 -32.33 -21.97 2.20
CA TYR A 606 -32.78 -20.70 2.76
C TYR A 606 -32.85 -19.68 1.62
N ASN A 607 -34.06 -19.31 1.22
CA ASN A 607 -34.28 -18.57 -0.02
C ASN A 607 -34.84 -17.16 0.16
N GLU A 608 -34.50 -16.45 1.24
CA GLU A 608 -34.66 -14.99 1.46
C GLU A 608 -35.86 -14.28 0.73
N GLY A 609 -37.03 -14.91 0.63
CA GLY A 609 -38.22 -14.36 -0.04
C GLY A 609 -38.27 -14.49 -1.58
N VAL A 610 -37.45 -15.31 -2.23
CA VAL A 610 -37.55 -15.60 -3.67
C VAL A 610 -38.40 -16.84 -3.93
N LYS A 611 -39.29 -16.77 -4.92
CA LYS A 611 -40.16 -17.89 -5.28
C LYS A 611 -39.37 -19.00 -5.97
N LEU A 612 -39.24 -20.14 -5.29
CA LEU A 612 -38.59 -21.33 -5.83
C LEU A 612 -39.56 -22.08 -6.76
N GLN A 613 -39.17 -22.22 -8.02
CA GLN A 613 -39.94 -22.89 -9.08
C GLN A 613 -39.13 -24.09 -9.59
N ALA A 614 -39.79 -25.19 -9.95
CA ALA A 614 -39.17 -26.46 -10.37
C ALA A 614 -38.46 -27.29 -9.27
N PHE A 615 -39.14 -28.39 -8.90
CA PHE A 615 -38.68 -29.38 -7.91
C PHE A 615 -38.34 -30.74 -8.55
N SER A 616 -38.18 -30.80 -9.88
CA SER A 616 -37.91 -32.05 -10.60
C SER A 616 -36.64 -32.74 -10.10
N SER A 617 -35.61 -31.97 -9.73
CA SER A 617 -34.34 -32.46 -9.17
C SER A 617 -34.51 -33.16 -7.83
N LEU A 618 -35.45 -32.72 -6.97
CA LEU A 618 -35.69 -33.34 -5.67
C LEU A 618 -36.19 -34.79 -5.80
N LYS A 619 -36.93 -35.11 -6.87
CA LYS A 619 -37.42 -36.48 -7.10
C LYS A 619 -36.30 -37.51 -7.19
N LYS A 620 -35.10 -37.09 -7.61
CA LYS A 620 -33.93 -37.98 -7.73
C LYS A 620 -33.32 -38.30 -6.36
N LEU A 621 -33.46 -37.45 -5.34
CA LEU A 621 -32.81 -37.53 -4.03
C LEU A 621 -33.44 -38.56 -3.07
N ALA A 622 -33.56 -39.82 -3.49
CA ALA A 622 -34.31 -40.85 -2.74
C ALA A 622 -33.76 -41.18 -1.32
N ASN A 623 -32.50 -40.85 -1.04
CA ASN A 623 -31.83 -41.12 0.24
C ASN A 623 -31.89 -39.96 1.24
N LEU A 624 -32.59 -38.87 0.91
CA LEU A 624 -32.71 -37.72 1.78
C LEU A 624 -33.47 -38.08 3.08
N VAL A 625 -32.88 -37.71 4.22
CA VAL A 625 -33.40 -37.94 5.57
C VAL A 625 -34.02 -36.66 6.12
N SER A 626 -33.38 -35.50 5.90
CA SER A 626 -33.88 -34.20 6.33
C SER A 626 -33.96 -33.23 5.15
N LEU A 627 -35.10 -32.55 5.04
CA LEU A 627 -35.36 -31.52 4.03
C LEU A 627 -35.87 -30.25 4.70
N GLU A 628 -35.12 -29.16 4.57
CA GLU A 628 -35.53 -27.84 5.04
C GLU A 628 -35.65 -26.89 3.84
N LEU A 629 -36.84 -26.33 3.64
CA LEU A 629 -37.12 -25.30 2.62
C LEU A 629 -37.69 -24.07 3.30
N VAL A 630 -36.84 -23.08 3.54
CA VAL A 630 -37.10 -21.92 4.39
C VAL A 630 -37.16 -20.66 3.54
N GLY A 631 -38.21 -19.84 3.67
CA GLY A 631 -38.26 -18.56 2.96
C GLY A 631 -38.42 -18.68 1.44
N CYS A 632 -38.96 -19.79 0.94
CA CYS A 632 -39.03 -20.12 -0.50
C CYS A 632 -40.31 -19.62 -1.21
N GLU A 633 -41.12 -18.81 -0.54
CA GLU A 633 -42.45 -18.35 -0.97
C GLU A 633 -43.38 -19.48 -1.48
N LEU A 634 -43.29 -20.67 -0.88
CA LEU A 634 -44.11 -21.81 -1.30
C LEU A 634 -45.58 -21.55 -0.95
N GLU A 635 -46.47 -21.63 -1.94
CA GLU A 635 -47.93 -21.55 -1.75
C GLU A 635 -48.55 -22.91 -1.40
N ARG A 636 -47.90 -24.00 -1.84
CA ARG A 636 -48.30 -25.39 -1.62
C ARG A 636 -47.08 -26.28 -1.41
N ILE A 637 -47.29 -27.45 -0.80
CA ILE A 637 -46.22 -28.45 -0.62
C ILE A 637 -45.86 -29.06 -1.99
N PRO A 638 -44.60 -29.03 -2.42
CA PRO A 638 -44.22 -29.48 -3.76
C PRO A 638 -44.32 -31.01 -3.90
N SER A 639 -44.90 -31.46 -5.02
CA SER A 639 -45.18 -32.89 -5.26
C SER A 639 -43.94 -33.79 -5.33
N ALA A 640 -42.77 -33.20 -5.53
CA ALA A 640 -41.50 -33.93 -5.52
C ALA A 640 -41.12 -34.47 -4.13
N VAL A 641 -41.58 -33.83 -3.05
CA VAL A 641 -41.31 -34.29 -1.66
C VAL A 641 -41.93 -35.67 -1.43
N PHE A 642 -43.04 -35.98 -2.08
CA PHE A 642 -43.76 -37.25 -1.93
C PHE A 642 -43.00 -38.45 -2.53
N SER A 643 -41.96 -38.21 -3.34
CA SER A 643 -41.10 -39.26 -3.87
C SER A 643 -39.97 -39.65 -2.91
N LEU A 644 -39.80 -38.93 -1.79
CA LEU A 644 -38.73 -39.14 -0.82
C LEU A 644 -39.15 -40.17 0.24
N ASN A 645 -38.83 -41.45 -0.02
CA ASN A 645 -39.26 -42.57 0.83
C ASN A 645 -38.55 -42.62 2.20
N ASN A 646 -37.32 -42.09 2.28
CA ASN A 646 -36.48 -42.12 3.48
C ASN A 646 -36.59 -40.86 4.34
N LEU A 647 -37.44 -39.89 3.96
CA LEU A 647 -37.58 -38.62 4.65
C LEU A 647 -38.09 -38.84 6.08
N GLN A 648 -37.34 -38.34 7.05
CA GLN A 648 -37.67 -38.37 8.48
C GLN A 648 -38.06 -36.99 8.98
N GLU A 649 -37.45 -35.94 8.45
CA GLU A 649 -37.70 -34.56 8.86
C GLU A 649 -38.05 -33.70 7.65
N LEU A 650 -39.16 -32.98 7.75
CA LEU A 650 -39.60 -32.00 6.76
C LEU A 650 -39.88 -30.68 7.46
N ASP A 651 -39.10 -29.65 7.11
CA ASP A 651 -39.28 -28.27 7.60
C ASP A 651 -39.61 -27.34 6.41
N LEU A 652 -40.81 -26.76 6.43
CA LEU A 652 -41.28 -25.78 5.45
C LEU A 652 -41.60 -24.43 6.11
N LYS A 653 -40.80 -24.02 7.10
CA LYS A 653 -41.01 -22.76 7.81
C LYS A 653 -40.87 -21.51 6.94
N ASP A 654 -41.53 -20.45 7.38
CA ASP A 654 -41.47 -19.12 6.75
C ASP A 654 -41.79 -19.18 5.24
N ASN A 655 -42.93 -19.79 4.92
CA ASN A 655 -43.43 -19.86 3.55
C ASN A 655 -44.82 -19.20 3.47
N LYS A 656 -45.46 -19.28 2.30
CA LYS A 656 -46.79 -18.70 2.07
C LYS A 656 -47.87 -19.79 1.97
N LEU A 657 -47.69 -20.94 2.66
CA LEU A 657 -48.60 -22.07 2.57
C LEU A 657 -49.98 -21.68 3.13
N THR A 658 -51.03 -21.81 2.32
CA THR A 658 -52.42 -21.51 2.72
C THR A 658 -53.25 -22.76 3.01
N THR A 659 -52.98 -23.82 2.25
CA THR A 659 -53.63 -25.13 2.35
C THR A 659 -52.56 -26.22 2.42
N VAL A 660 -52.90 -27.33 3.08
CA VAL A 660 -52.02 -28.50 3.22
C VAL A 660 -52.77 -29.80 2.86
N GLU A 661 -53.65 -29.74 1.86
CA GLU A 661 -54.40 -30.92 1.40
C GLU A 661 -53.49 -32.04 0.87
N GLU A 662 -52.32 -31.65 0.38
CA GLU A 662 -51.30 -32.56 -0.12
C GLU A 662 -50.66 -33.44 0.95
N ILE A 663 -50.99 -33.24 2.24
CA ILE A 663 -50.66 -34.18 3.33
C ILE A 663 -51.17 -35.59 3.01
N LEU A 664 -52.26 -35.74 2.24
CA LEU A 664 -52.71 -37.06 1.77
C LEU A 664 -51.60 -37.82 1.03
N SER A 665 -50.78 -37.12 0.24
CA SER A 665 -49.66 -37.70 -0.50
C SER A 665 -48.42 -37.94 0.36
N LEU A 666 -48.29 -37.32 1.54
CA LEU A 666 -47.22 -37.62 2.51
C LEU A 666 -47.35 -39.03 3.11
N GLN A 667 -48.47 -39.73 2.90
CA GLN A 667 -48.60 -41.16 3.26
C GLN A 667 -47.50 -42.04 2.62
N HIS A 668 -46.90 -41.58 1.51
CA HIS A 668 -45.80 -42.27 0.84
C HIS A 668 -44.48 -42.14 1.62
N CYS A 669 -44.30 -41.09 2.42
CA CYS A 669 -43.15 -40.86 3.30
C CYS A 669 -43.32 -41.64 4.63
N ARG A 670 -43.23 -42.97 4.56
CA ARG A 670 -43.50 -43.89 5.69
C ARG A 670 -42.59 -43.73 6.92
N ARG A 671 -41.51 -42.96 6.80
CA ARG A 671 -40.51 -42.74 7.86
C ARG A 671 -40.57 -41.33 8.45
N LEU A 672 -41.55 -40.51 8.08
CA LEU A 672 -41.64 -39.13 8.57
C LEU A 672 -41.92 -39.12 10.08
N VAL A 673 -41.00 -38.52 10.83
CA VAL A 673 -41.01 -38.39 12.29
C VAL A 673 -41.33 -36.94 12.69
N THR A 674 -40.77 -35.98 11.95
CA THR A 674 -40.86 -34.55 12.26
C THR A 674 -41.46 -33.78 11.09
N LEU A 675 -42.56 -33.05 11.34
CA LEU A 675 -43.19 -32.15 10.39
C LEU A 675 -43.31 -30.74 10.97
N ARG A 676 -42.54 -29.80 10.41
CA ARG A 676 -42.57 -28.39 10.81
C ARG A 676 -43.13 -27.53 9.67
N LEU A 677 -44.21 -26.81 9.97
CA LEU A 677 -44.96 -25.94 9.05
C LEU A 677 -45.25 -24.57 9.69
N TRP A 678 -44.46 -24.18 10.68
CA TRP A 678 -44.58 -22.92 11.40
C TRP A 678 -44.30 -21.68 10.54
N TYR A 679 -44.79 -20.51 10.95
CA TYR A 679 -44.71 -19.24 10.18
C TYR A 679 -45.25 -19.38 8.75
N ASN A 680 -46.51 -19.79 8.64
CA ASN A 680 -47.22 -19.93 7.36
C ASN A 680 -48.62 -19.27 7.47
N LYS A 681 -49.49 -19.52 6.49
CA LYS A 681 -50.86 -18.97 6.44
C LYS A 681 -51.92 -20.07 6.42
N ILE A 682 -51.63 -21.22 7.04
CA ILE A 682 -52.48 -22.41 6.99
C ILE A 682 -53.78 -22.15 7.76
N THR A 683 -54.92 -22.45 7.13
CA THR A 683 -56.26 -22.18 7.67
C THR A 683 -56.94 -23.38 8.32
N TYR A 684 -56.67 -24.59 7.81
CA TYR A 684 -57.11 -25.86 8.39
C TYR A 684 -56.11 -26.97 8.08
N ILE A 685 -56.14 -28.04 8.87
CA ILE A 685 -55.40 -29.29 8.65
C ILE A 685 -56.42 -30.36 8.21
N PRO A 686 -56.18 -31.09 7.11
CA PRO A 686 -57.08 -32.14 6.65
C PRO A 686 -57.02 -33.38 7.56
N ASP A 687 -58.13 -34.10 7.63
CA ASP A 687 -58.27 -35.34 8.42
C ASP A 687 -57.29 -36.45 8.02
N HIS A 688 -56.72 -36.36 6.81
CA HIS A 688 -55.75 -37.33 6.29
C HIS A 688 -54.40 -37.33 7.02
N ILE A 689 -54.13 -36.35 7.89
CA ILE A 689 -52.93 -36.33 8.75
C ILE A 689 -52.79 -37.60 9.61
N SER A 690 -53.92 -38.25 9.96
CA SER A 690 -53.94 -39.49 10.74
C SER A 690 -53.21 -40.66 10.09
N LYS A 691 -52.93 -40.59 8.79
CA LYS A 691 -52.17 -41.62 8.05
C LYS A 691 -50.66 -41.58 8.37
N LEU A 692 -50.16 -40.51 8.97
CA LEU A 692 -48.76 -40.37 9.36
C LEU A 692 -48.48 -41.03 10.72
N HIS A 693 -48.60 -42.36 10.78
CA HIS A 693 -48.48 -43.13 12.02
C HIS A 693 -47.10 -43.06 12.71
N THR A 694 -46.06 -42.62 11.99
CA THR A 694 -44.69 -42.47 12.53
C THR A 694 -44.40 -41.10 13.10
N LEU A 695 -45.33 -40.13 12.97
CA LEU A 695 -45.10 -38.75 13.38
C LEU A 695 -44.96 -38.64 14.90
N GLU A 696 -43.83 -38.10 15.36
CA GLU A 696 -43.55 -37.81 16.78
C GLU A 696 -43.62 -36.31 17.07
N VAL A 697 -43.27 -35.47 16.09
CA VAL A 697 -43.19 -34.02 16.25
C VAL A 697 -44.00 -33.34 15.16
N ILE A 698 -44.94 -32.48 15.56
CA ILE A 698 -45.66 -31.58 14.67
C ILE A 698 -45.61 -30.15 15.22
N ASP A 699 -45.17 -29.23 14.37
CA ASP A 699 -45.16 -27.80 14.67
C ASP A 699 -45.92 -27.06 13.56
N VAL A 700 -47.05 -26.47 13.93
CA VAL A 700 -47.89 -25.62 13.07
C VAL A 700 -48.11 -24.27 13.74
N SER A 701 -47.15 -23.81 14.55
CA SER A 701 -47.19 -22.51 15.20
C SER A 701 -47.20 -21.34 14.21
N TRP A 702 -47.66 -20.16 14.61
CA TRP A 702 -47.72 -18.97 13.76
C TRP A 702 -48.44 -19.22 12.43
N ASN A 703 -49.67 -19.72 12.52
CA ASN A 703 -50.56 -19.97 11.39
C ASN A 703 -51.94 -19.30 11.64
N LYS A 704 -52.97 -19.68 10.87
CA LYS A 704 -54.33 -19.12 10.96
C LYS A 704 -55.37 -20.22 11.22
N LEU A 705 -54.99 -21.26 11.96
CA LEU A 705 -55.86 -22.40 12.23
C LEU A 705 -57.01 -22.00 13.15
N ARG A 706 -58.24 -22.30 12.73
CA ARG A 706 -59.46 -22.07 13.54
C ARG A 706 -59.88 -23.26 14.39
N LYS A 707 -59.59 -24.47 13.92
CA LYS A 707 -59.90 -25.74 14.58
C LYS A 707 -58.79 -26.74 14.30
N LEU A 708 -58.55 -27.65 15.26
CA LEU A 708 -57.70 -28.82 15.06
C LEU A 708 -58.59 -30.02 14.70
N PRO A 709 -58.20 -30.84 13.70
CA PRO A 709 -58.94 -32.06 13.40
C PRO A 709 -58.71 -33.08 14.52
N SER A 710 -59.78 -33.72 15.01
CA SER A 710 -59.68 -34.84 15.97
C SER A 710 -58.76 -35.95 15.45
N ARG A 711 -58.70 -36.08 14.12
CA ARG A 711 -57.88 -37.06 13.41
C ARG A 711 -56.37 -36.91 13.63
N LEU A 712 -55.87 -35.72 13.98
CA LEU A 712 -54.46 -35.48 14.29
C LEU A 712 -53.97 -36.36 15.45
N PHE A 713 -54.82 -36.57 16.44
CA PHE A 713 -54.44 -37.25 17.68
C PHE A 713 -54.49 -38.78 17.57
N TYR A 714 -54.98 -39.34 16.46
CA TYR A 714 -54.78 -40.77 16.16
C TYR A 714 -53.33 -41.12 15.80
N CYS A 715 -52.46 -40.14 15.60
CA CYS A 715 -51.02 -40.35 15.52
C CYS A 715 -50.46 -40.68 16.92
N THR A 716 -50.57 -41.96 17.33
CA THR A 716 -50.28 -42.42 18.70
C THR A 716 -48.83 -42.23 19.16
N LYS A 717 -47.90 -41.96 18.23
CA LYS A 717 -46.49 -41.69 18.51
C LYS A 717 -46.17 -40.22 18.76
N LEU A 718 -47.14 -39.31 18.68
CA LEU A 718 -46.92 -37.88 18.95
C LEU A 718 -46.37 -37.66 20.36
N ARG A 719 -45.28 -36.91 20.43
CA ARG A 719 -44.57 -36.50 21.64
C ARG A 719 -44.51 -34.99 21.79
N HIS A 720 -44.45 -34.26 20.67
CA HIS A 720 -44.36 -32.81 20.65
C HIS A 720 -45.37 -32.23 19.67
N VAL A 721 -46.27 -31.39 20.17
CA VAL A 721 -47.29 -30.71 19.39
C VAL A 721 -47.24 -29.23 19.74
N ASP A 722 -46.91 -28.40 18.76
CA ASP A 722 -46.99 -26.94 18.87
C ASP A 722 -48.03 -26.38 17.89
N VAL A 723 -49.05 -25.76 18.44
CA VAL A 723 -50.15 -25.08 17.75
C VAL A 723 -50.29 -23.63 18.22
N SER A 724 -49.23 -23.06 18.79
CA SER A 724 -49.21 -21.69 19.30
C SER A 724 -49.38 -20.63 18.20
N HIS A 725 -49.80 -19.41 18.58
CA HIS A 725 -50.05 -18.31 17.63
C HIS A 725 -50.98 -18.71 16.47
N ASN A 726 -52.16 -19.19 16.81
CA ASN A 726 -53.23 -19.56 15.89
C ASN A 726 -54.54 -18.88 16.32
N GLN A 727 -55.69 -19.32 15.76
CA GLN A 727 -57.03 -18.78 16.05
C GLN A 727 -57.95 -19.86 16.61
N LEU A 728 -57.42 -20.80 17.40
CA LEU A 728 -58.17 -21.92 17.94
C LEU A 728 -59.13 -21.47 19.03
N THR A 729 -60.39 -21.91 18.96
CA THR A 729 -61.44 -21.61 19.97
C THR A 729 -61.65 -22.75 20.97
N SER A 730 -61.37 -24.00 20.55
CA SER A 730 -61.51 -25.19 21.38
C SER A 730 -60.52 -26.26 20.95
N LEU A 731 -60.15 -27.15 21.88
CA LEU A 731 -59.37 -28.34 21.59
C LEU A 731 -60.29 -29.57 21.50
N PRO A 732 -60.02 -30.55 20.62
CA PRO A 732 -60.81 -31.77 20.55
C PRO A 732 -60.54 -32.70 21.75
N PRO A 733 -61.52 -33.50 22.21
CA PRO A 733 -61.34 -34.41 23.34
C PRO A 733 -60.30 -35.51 23.07
N GLU A 734 -60.05 -35.82 21.79
CA GLU A 734 -59.06 -36.81 21.36
C GLU A 734 -57.60 -36.41 21.63
N VAL A 735 -57.31 -35.21 22.17
CA VAL A 735 -55.94 -34.79 22.55
C VAL A 735 -55.28 -35.76 23.55
N SER A 736 -56.09 -36.54 24.28
CA SER A 736 -55.65 -37.56 25.23
C SER A 736 -55.20 -38.88 24.61
N VAL A 737 -55.57 -39.15 23.35
CA VAL A 737 -55.28 -40.41 22.64
C VAL A 737 -53.78 -40.70 22.55
N PRO A 738 -52.89 -39.75 22.20
CA PRO A 738 -51.45 -39.98 22.22
C PRO A 738 -50.91 -39.96 23.66
N GLN A 739 -50.95 -41.12 24.33
CA GLN A 739 -50.40 -41.29 25.68
C GLN A 739 -48.89 -41.02 25.79
N GLY A 740 -48.20 -40.87 24.66
CA GLY A 740 -46.80 -40.51 24.54
C GLY A 740 -46.49 -39.01 24.59
N LEU A 741 -47.50 -38.14 24.63
CA LEU A 741 -47.34 -36.69 24.52
C LEU A 741 -46.54 -36.13 25.70
N GLN A 742 -45.47 -35.38 25.40
CA GLN A 742 -44.55 -34.77 26.37
C GLN A 742 -44.60 -33.25 26.35
N PHE A 743 -44.80 -32.65 25.18
CA PHE A 743 -44.89 -31.21 25.00
C PHE A 743 -46.16 -30.87 24.21
N PHE A 744 -46.98 -29.99 24.79
CA PHE A 744 -48.16 -29.45 24.12
C PHE A 744 -48.21 -27.93 24.34
N SER A 745 -48.17 -27.18 23.24
CA SER A 745 -48.27 -25.73 23.26
C SER A 745 -49.45 -25.26 22.42
N ALA A 746 -50.38 -24.54 23.04
CA ALA A 746 -51.47 -23.84 22.40
C ALA A 746 -51.54 -22.37 22.87
N ALA A 747 -50.38 -21.79 23.20
CA ALA A 747 -50.29 -20.40 23.62
C ALA A 747 -50.68 -19.42 22.49
N PHE A 748 -51.14 -18.22 22.83
CA PHE A 748 -51.59 -17.20 21.86
C PHE A 748 -52.68 -17.73 20.90
N ASN A 749 -53.76 -18.22 21.48
CA ASN A 749 -54.97 -18.66 20.78
C ASN A 749 -56.20 -17.98 21.41
N SER A 750 -57.42 -18.44 21.13
CA SER A 750 -58.67 -17.94 21.70
C SER A 750 -59.45 -19.04 22.41
N LEU A 751 -58.75 -19.95 23.10
CA LEU A 751 -59.35 -21.07 23.81
C LEU A 751 -60.20 -20.57 24.99
N GLU A 752 -61.47 -20.98 25.05
CA GLU A 752 -62.38 -20.63 26.16
C GLU A 752 -62.40 -21.69 27.26
N THR A 753 -62.36 -22.97 26.86
CA THR A 753 -62.36 -24.12 27.76
C THR A 753 -61.37 -25.19 27.27
N LEU A 754 -60.91 -26.02 28.20
CA LEU A 754 -60.07 -27.19 27.91
C LEU A 754 -60.90 -28.46 28.09
N PRO A 755 -60.73 -29.48 27.22
CA PRO A 755 -61.37 -30.77 27.41
C PRO A 755 -60.81 -31.47 28.66
N GLU A 756 -61.68 -32.10 29.45
CA GLU A 756 -61.30 -32.85 30.66
C GLU A 756 -60.30 -33.97 30.33
N GLU A 757 -60.40 -34.52 29.13
CA GLU A 757 -59.55 -35.58 28.63
C GLU A 757 -58.08 -35.16 28.54
N LEU A 758 -57.76 -33.88 28.29
CA LEU A 758 -56.37 -33.39 28.20
C LEU A 758 -55.55 -33.72 29.45
N PHE A 759 -56.19 -33.67 30.62
CA PHE A 759 -55.55 -33.89 31.91
C PHE A 759 -55.25 -35.37 32.20
N THR A 760 -55.72 -36.28 31.35
CA THR A 760 -55.40 -37.73 31.44
C THR A 760 -54.02 -38.07 30.84
N CYS A 761 -53.35 -37.11 30.19
CA CYS A 761 -52.02 -37.25 29.58
C CYS A 761 -50.89 -37.36 30.63
N LYS A 762 -50.67 -38.55 31.18
CA LYS A 762 -49.69 -38.81 32.26
C LYS A 762 -48.22 -38.49 31.94
N LYS A 763 -47.84 -38.45 30.66
CA LYS A 763 -46.43 -38.21 30.23
C LYS A 763 -46.14 -36.75 29.87
N LEU A 764 -47.13 -35.87 29.94
CA LEU A 764 -46.96 -34.48 29.55
C LEU A 764 -46.07 -33.75 30.57
N LYS A 765 -44.99 -33.15 30.08
CA LYS A 765 -44.01 -32.41 30.87
C LYS A 765 -44.22 -30.90 30.77
N THR A 766 -44.57 -30.42 29.59
CA THR A 766 -44.79 -28.99 29.34
C THR A 766 -46.17 -28.78 28.72
N LEU A 767 -46.98 -27.98 29.40
CA LEU A 767 -48.28 -27.52 28.93
C LEU A 767 -48.26 -26.00 28.84
N ALA A 768 -48.18 -25.45 27.62
CA ALA A 768 -48.18 -24.01 27.40
C ALA A 768 -49.53 -23.55 26.82
N LEU A 769 -50.26 -22.75 27.59
CA LEU A 769 -51.61 -22.26 27.32
C LEU A 769 -51.72 -20.74 27.55
N GLY A 770 -50.59 -20.03 27.61
CA GLY A 770 -50.57 -18.60 27.84
C GLY A 770 -51.29 -17.80 26.76
N ASN A 771 -51.80 -16.60 27.09
CA ASN A 771 -52.52 -15.71 26.19
C ASN A 771 -53.69 -16.40 25.47
N ASN A 772 -54.66 -16.88 26.25
CA ASN A 772 -55.92 -17.47 25.80
C ASN A 772 -57.10 -16.81 26.55
N CYS A 773 -58.31 -17.33 26.40
CA CYS A 773 -59.52 -16.83 27.05
C CYS A 773 -60.06 -17.80 28.13
N LEU A 774 -59.18 -18.60 28.76
CA LEU A 774 -59.60 -19.61 29.74
C LEU A 774 -60.20 -18.95 30.98
N SER A 775 -61.41 -19.38 31.35
CA SER A 775 -62.14 -18.89 32.53
C SER A 775 -61.76 -19.66 33.80
N ASN A 776 -61.66 -20.98 33.71
CA ASN A 776 -61.28 -21.87 34.81
C ASN A 776 -60.30 -22.94 34.34
N LEU A 777 -59.48 -23.44 35.26
CA LEU A 777 -58.65 -24.63 35.08
C LEU A 777 -59.26 -25.78 35.89
N SER A 778 -59.46 -26.95 35.27
CA SER A 778 -60.02 -28.12 35.96
C SER A 778 -59.07 -28.63 37.05
N SER A 779 -59.62 -29.11 38.17
CA SER A 779 -58.85 -29.74 39.26
C SER A 779 -58.14 -31.03 38.81
N ASN A 780 -58.56 -31.61 37.68
CA ASN A 780 -57.94 -32.78 37.07
C ASN A 780 -56.48 -32.56 36.63
N VAL A 781 -55.96 -31.32 36.62
CA VAL A 781 -54.54 -31.03 36.35
C VAL A 781 -53.59 -31.81 37.28
N ALA A 782 -54.03 -32.11 38.50
CA ALA A 782 -53.31 -32.95 39.47
C ALA A 782 -52.96 -34.36 38.93
N ASN A 783 -53.77 -34.90 38.00
CA ASN A 783 -53.56 -36.21 37.42
C ASN A 783 -52.30 -36.29 36.52
N MET A 784 -51.70 -35.16 36.18
CA MET A 784 -50.55 -35.04 35.28
C MET A 784 -49.23 -35.24 36.05
N ALA A 785 -48.94 -36.48 36.43
CA ALA A 785 -47.82 -36.85 37.30
C ALA A 785 -46.40 -36.49 36.78
N GLN A 786 -46.25 -36.13 35.50
CA GLN A 786 -44.96 -35.77 34.88
C GLN A 786 -44.84 -34.28 34.53
N LEU A 787 -45.81 -33.45 34.92
CA LEU A 787 -45.85 -32.04 34.58
C LEU A 787 -44.74 -31.27 35.32
N VAL A 788 -43.87 -30.62 34.55
CA VAL A 788 -42.74 -29.80 35.05
C VAL A 788 -43.01 -28.32 34.82
N ARG A 789 -43.67 -27.98 33.70
CA ARG A 789 -43.92 -26.59 33.30
C ARG A 789 -45.36 -26.41 32.83
N LEU A 790 -46.07 -25.48 33.47
CA LEU A 790 -47.44 -25.09 33.17
C LEU A 790 -47.48 -23.58 32.93
N GLU A 791 -47.74 -23.16 31.69
CA GLU A 791 -47.88 -21.74 31.35
C GLU A 791 -49.34 -21.39 31.11
N ILE A 792 -49.91 -20.53 31.94
CA ILE A 792 -51.31 -20.08 31.84
C ILE A 792 -51.45 -18.57 32.01
N LYS A 793 -50.33 -17.84 31.99
CA LYS A 793 -50.29 -16.36 32.03
C LYS A 793 -51.08 -15.73 30.88
N GLY A 794 -51.81 -14.64 31.15
CA GLY A 794 -52.60 -13.93 30.13
C GLY A 794 -53.91 -14.64 29.77
N ASN A 795 -54.48 -15.40 30.70
CA ASN A 795 -55.84 -15.94 30.62
C ASN A 795 -56.81 -15.10 31.47
N ARG A 796 -58.09 -15.50 31.53
CA ARG A 796 -59.14 -14.84 32.33
C ARG A 796 -59.53 -15.68 33.54
N LEU A 797 -58.52 -16.30 34.18
CA LEU A 797 -58.72 -17.17 35.33
C LEU A 797 -59.09 -16.34 36.57
N GLU A 798 -60.17 -16.70 37.27
CA GLU A 798 -60.55 -16.06 38.54
C GLU A 798 -59.79 -16.64 39.74
N SER A 799 -59.53 -17.95 39.68
CA SER A 799 -58.79 -18.67 40.72
C SER A 799 -58.04 -19.87 40.13
N LEU A 800 -57.07 -20.38 40.87
CA LEU A 800 -56.33 -21.59 40.53
C LEU A 800 -56.80 -22.75 41.43
N PRO A 801 -56.99 -23.97 40.88
CA PRO A 801 -57.35 -25.13 41.69
C PRO A 801 -56.23 -25.47 42.69
N VAL A 802 -56.61 -25.81 43.92
CA VAL A 802 -55.69 -26.10 45.02
C VAL A 802 -54.90 -27.39 44.75
N GLU A 803 -55.48 -28.29 43.95
CA GLU A 803 -54.95 -29.58 43.55
C GLU A 803 -53.71 -29.49 42.64
N ILE A 804 -53.33 -28.29 42.15
CA ILE A 804 -52.05 -28.09 41.42
C ILE A 804 -50.83 -28.51 42.26
N VAL A 805 -50.94 -28.43 43.59
CA VAL A 805 -49.87 -28.86 44.52
C VAL A 805 -49.63 -30.36 44.47
N ASP A 806 -50.62 -31.15 44.07
CA ASP A 806 -50.50 -32.60 44.02
C ASP A 806 -49.68 -33.07 42.79
N CYS A 807 -49.26 -32.16 41.91
CA CYS A 807 -48.29 -32.43 40.86
C CYS A 807 -46.85 -32.54 41.44
N PRO A 808 -46.24 -33.74 41.49
CA PRO A 808 -45.00 -33.96 42.25
C PRO A 808 -43.75 -33.30 41.63
N LEU A 809 -43.79 -32.93 40.35
CA LEU A 809 -42.64 -32.39 39.60
C LEU A 809 -42.79 -30.92 39.20
N LEU A 810 -43.91 -30.29 39.58
CA LEU A 810 -44.18 -28.89 39.28
C LEU A 810 -43.55 -28.03 40.38
N THR A 811 -42.55 -27.25 40.02
CA THR A 811 -41.89 -26.29 40.92
C THR A 811 -42.50 -24.90 40.72
N ALA A 812 -42.30 -23.99 41.69
CA ALA A 812 -42.71 -22.59 41.53
C ALA A 812 -42.14 -21.93 40.26
N SER A 813 -40.94 -22.34 39.82
CA SER A 813 -40.32 -21.85 38.58
C SER A 813 -41.00 -22.37 37.30
N GLY A 814 -41.67 -23.51 37.37
CA GLY A 814 -42.38 -24.13 36.27
C GLY A 814 -43.82 -23.64 36.09
N LEU A 815 -44.42 -23.06 37.13
CA LEU A 815 -45.77 -22.50 37.09
C LEU A 815 -45.73 -21.01 36.66
N ILE A 816 -46.01 -20.76 35.39
CA ILE A 816 -46.04 -19.40 34.82
C ILE A 816 -47.48 -18.90 34.80
N VAL A 817 -47.85 -18.18 35.86
CA VAL A 817 -49.17 -17.56 36.07
C VAL A 817 -49.02 -16.05 36.34
N GLU A 818 -50.13 -15.34 36.52
CA GLU A 818 -50.12 -13.95 36.97
C GLU A 818 -49.88 -13.88 38.49
N ASP A 819 -49.11 -12.91 38.94
CA ASP A 819 -48.73 -12.76 40.36
C ASP A 819 -49.97 -12.64 41.28
N LYS A 820 -51.03 -11.99 40.80
CA LYS A 820 -52.32 -11.86 41.51
C LYS A 820 -52.99 -13.21 41.81
N LEU A 821 -52.84 -14.19 40.91
CA LEU A 821 -53.41 -15.53 41.07
C LEU A 821 -52.55 -16.40 42.00
N LEU A 822 -51.23 -16.19 42.01
CA LEU A 822 -50.33 -16.79 43.01
C LEU A 822 -50.65 -16.31 44.43
N ASP A 823 -51.01 -15.03 44.59
CA ASP A 823 -51.35 -14.46 45.89
C ASP A 823 -52.67 -14.95 46.46
N LEU A 824 -53.62 -15.36 45.61
CA LEU A 824 -54.91 -15.94 45.98
C LEU A 824 -54.81 -17.39 46.49
N LEU A 825 -53.68 -18.07 46.27
CA LEU A 825 -53.46 -19.42 46.78
C LEU A 825 -53.13 -19.40 48.29
N PRO A 826 -53.63 -20.37 49.08
CA PRO A 826 -53.32 -20.50 50.51
C PRO A 826 -51.81 -20.53 50.78
N SER A 827 -51.37 -19.99 51.93
CA SER A 827 -49.94 -19.95 52.32
C SER A 827 -49.28 -21.34 52.36
N ASP A 828 -50.04 -22.36 52.74
CA ASP A 828 -49.57 -23.76 52.83
C ASP A 828 -49.29 -24.36 51.45
N VAL A 829 -50.04 -23.94 50.44
CA VAL A 829 -49.88 -24.33 49.02
C VAL A 829 -48.65 -23.65 48.43
N ARG A 830 -48.50 -22.35 48.71
CA ARG A 830 -47.37 -21.53 48.22
C ARG A 830 -46.02 -22.01 48.76
N SER A 831 -45.97 -22.39 50.04
CA SER A 831 -44.75 -22.93 50.67
C SER A 831 -44.36 -24.30 50.12
N ARG A 832 -45.32 -25.17 49.78
CA ARG A 832 -45.05 -26.46 49.14
C ARG A 832 -44.51 -26.31 47.72
N LEU A 833 -45.08 -25.40 46.93
CA LEU A 833 -44.59 -25.07 45.57
C LEU A 833 -43.19 -24.45 45.54
N ALA A 834 -42.78 -23.76 46.62
CA ALA A 834 -41.45 -23.18 46.77
C ALA A 834 -40.38 -24.18 47.25
N ASN A 835 -40.82 -25.28 47.88
CA ASN A 835 -39.96 -26.32 48.44
C ASN A 835 -39.86 -27.58 47.54
N SER A 836 -40.66 -27.68 46.48
CA SER A 836 -40.59 -28.69 45.41
C SER A 836 -39.70 -28.23 44.26
#